data_AF-A0A944SH37-F1
#
_entry.id   AF-A0A944SH37-F1
#
_cell.length_a   1.000
_cell.length_b   1.000
_cell.length_c   1.000
_cell.angle_alpha   90.00
_cell.angle_beta   90.00
_cell.angle_gamma   90.00
#
_symmetry.space_group_name_H-M   'P 1'
#
loop_
_entity.id
_entity.type
_entity.pdbx_description
1 polymer ?
#
loop_
_entity_poly.entity_id
_entity_poly.type
_entity_poly.pdbx_seq_one_letter_code
_entity_poly.pdbx_strand_id
1 'polypeptide(L)'
;MPQIRVARSHNDRIIDILPGETLLASLQRAELVPRTPCDGQGTCGHCRIAYLEGAPPASADERDVLGDKELRAGWRLACQSVPDRDCKIAEPLTDPGVGIRVLTDTGRSRFRLPHGSDWAEGYGVAVDMGTTTVACFLIDMENGQQLDVAAFANPQRKFGEDVISRIIHAHRGEDERAELQLCLTQEISERLNGLCRDHNIGPDRLRVLTAAGNLTMMHILLRKDPWPLGVAPYEPVFTQAAPRKAGEIGLTDFANLEVHVLPGVAGHLGSDAVAGMMALELNDAKAGGSKLFLDLGTNGEIVLSWGDRAVGCTCAAGPAFEGVHISCGVPAVNGAIDVVDEIDGGLRIHTIGEVTPIGLCGSGLADVIVVLLKNGLLTPSGRLLPPGDIPDSAPRELAARISVEDDQTRFTLCKGVSLTQQDVRQVQLAKAAFRTGIDFLMRAAELKPAHIDEVLIAGGFGSHLRSQTLIALGIVPPQLGGRIQSVGNLAGLGVQYALESPARIGLAKAIAARIQHIPLESQQEFADKFTDNIGFPVPTVVLSCPVLEGKLEPWLPPGIPVSFTDFDLHVSPKEMKERVQEFLDQLAQPSRVLIGYGLCGNGLVGLEAGPHTLILPKTHDCIAWMLGSHDAYMAEFQNNPGTYYLNKGWLESENDPLHDYLEYQQKYGHENADFIADTMYRHYRRLCLLAFSQAEIEELRAQAKPIADFCAERWGMAYEERVGDDRLIRALAARAHGPNSGNTDLIVLLPGGTLETEHYSDLVPEPGNVRRTLDGLDKLTE
;
A
#
# COMPACT_ATOMS: atom_id res chain seq x y z
N MET A 1 -19.40 47.21 21.13
CA MET A 1 -18.55 46.43 20.21
C MET A 1 -19.41 46.04 19.03
N PRO A 2 -18.87 45.97 17.80
CA PRO A 2 -19.64 45.46 16.69
C PRO A 2 -20.03 44.00 16.95
N GLN A 3 -21.16 43.57 16.39
CA GLN A 3 -21.75 42.24 16.68
C GLN A 3 -22.02 41.43 15.41
N ILE A 4 -21.78 40.12 15.48
CA ILE A 4 -22.19 39.13 14.48
C ILE A 4 -23.54 38.56 14.89
N ARG A 5 -24.54 38.68 14.03
CA ARG A 5 -25.84 37.99 14.15
C ARG A 5 -25.82 36.73 13.30
N VAL A 6 -25.87 35.57 13.92
CA VAL A 6 -25.94 34.28 13.24
C VAL A 6 -27.41 33.91 13.03
N ALA A 7 -27.84 33.81 11.77
CA ALA A 7 -29.24 33.55 11.41
C ALA A 7 -29.65 32.12 11.74
N ARG A 8 -30.64 31.93 12.65
CA ARG A 8 -31.21 30.61 13.00
C ARG A 8 -32.72 30.56 12.78
N SER A 9 -33.27 29.36 12.71
CA SER A 9 -34.72 29.12 12.46
C SER A 9 -35.66 29.70 13.52
N HIS A 10 -35.20 29.88 14.77
CA HIS A 10 -36.06 30.28 15.89
C HIS A 10 -35.60 31.53 16.65
N ASN A 11 -34.30 31.88 16.62
CA ASN A 11 -33.78 33.17 17.12
C ASN A 11 -32.32 33.37 16.73
N ASP A 12 -31.94 34.55 16.24
CA ASP A 12 -30.55 34.85 15.87
C ASP A 12 -29.63 34.77 17.11
N ARG A 13 -28.47 34.12 16.98
CA ARG A 13 -27.43 34.10 18.03
C ARG A 13 -26.50 35.30 17.84
N ILE A 14 -26.21 36.03 18.91
CA ILE A 14 -25.35 37.22 18.88
C ILE A 14 -23.96 36.87 19.42
N ILE A 15 -22.92 37.27 18.70
CA ILE A 15 -21.51 37.12 19.07
C ILE A 15 -20.85 38.50 19.02
N ASP A 16 -20.19 38.92 20.09
CA ASP A 16 -19.41 40.17 20.08
C ASP A 16 -18.11 40.01 19.28
N ILE A 17 -17.75 40.99 18.46
CA ILE A 17 -16.50 41.02 17.68
C ILE A 17 -15.38 41.66 18.50
N LEU A 18 -14.25 40.96 18.68
CA LEU A 18 -13.05 41.56 19.25
C LEU A 18 -12.25 42.31 18.16
N PRO A 19 -11.58 43.43 18.48
CA PRO A 19 -10.85 44.23 17.50
C PRO A 19 -9.78 43.42 16.75
N GLY A 20 -9.85 43.38 15.41
CA GLY A 20 -8.87 42.70 14.55
C GLY A 20 -9.03 41.18 14.44
N GLU A 21 -10.08 40.61 15.04
CA GLU A 21 -10.39 39.18 15.02
C GLU A 21 -10.98 38.76 13.67
N THR A 22 -10.60 37.57 13.17
CA THR A 22 -11.25 36.98 12.00
C THR A 22 -12.64 36.45 12.35
N LEU A 23 -13.51 36.29 11.35
CA LEU A 23 -14.82 35.68 11.55
C LEU A 23 -14.68 34.27 12.15
N LEU A 24 -13.67 33.51 11.73
CA LEU A 24 -13.37 32.17 12.26
C LEU A 24 -13.06 32.22 13.75
N ALA A 25 -12.17 33.12 14.20
CA ALA A 25 -11.85 33.25 15.62
C ALA A 25 -13.09 33.64 16.44
N SER A 26 -13.94 34.52 15.90
CA SER A 26 -15.19 34.92 16.55
C SER A 26 -16.15 33.73 16.70
N LEU A 27 -16.23 32.88 15.68
CA LEU A 27 -17.05 31.67 15.67
C LEU A 27 -16.48 30.56 16.55
N GLN A 28 -15.15 30.42 16.64
CA GLN A 28 -14.49 29.47 17.53
C GLN A 28 -14.78 29.78 18.99
N ARG A 29 -14.70 31.05 19.39
CA ARG A 29 -15.06 31.50 20.75
C ARG A 29 -16.54 31.27 21.06
N ALA A 30 -17.39 31.25 20.04
CA ALA A 30 -18.82 30.98 20.17
C ALA A 30 -19.19 29.49 20.00
N GLU A 31 -18.21 28.58 19.87
CA GLU A 31 -18.43 27.14 19.65
C GLU A 31 -19.27 26.85 18.39
N LEU A 32 -19.12 27.67 17.34
CA LEU A 32 -19.78 27.51 16.04
C LEU A 32 -18.74 27.28 14.94
N VAL A 33 -17.85 26.32 15.14
CA VAL A 33 -16.67 26.13 14.31
C VAL A 33 -17.05 25.56 12.94
N PRO A 34 -16.83 26.31 11.83
CA PRO A 34 -16.91 25.73 10.49
C PRO A 34 -15.67 24.85 10.21
N ARG A 35 -15.76 23.92 9.27
CA ARG A 35 -14.64 23.03 8.91
C ARG A 35 -13.45 23.83 8.33
N THR A 36 -12.25 23.67 8.89
CA THR A 36 -11.03 24.43 8.52
C THR A 36 -9.77 23.55 8.36
N PRO A 37 -9.71 22.64 7.38
CA PRO A 37 -8.60 21.70 7.18
C PRO A 37 -7.29 22.38 6.75
N CYS A 38 -7.33 23.62 6.24
CA CYS A 38 -6.12 24.39 5.96
C CYS A 38 -5.61 25.21 7.15
N ASP A 39 -6.12 25.00 8.37
CA ASP A 39 -5.75 25.76 9.57
C ASP A 39 -5.77 27.30 9.35
N GLY A 40 -6.83 27.77 8.73
CA GLY A 40 -7.04 29.18 8.47
C GLY A 40 -6.16 29.84 7.40
N GLN A 41 -5.28 29.09 6.71
CA GLN A 41 -4.40 29.61 5.65
C GLN A 41 -5.13 30.10 4.38
N GLY A 42 -6.45 29.99 4.32
CA GLY A 42 -7.25 30.52 3.21
C GLY A 42 -7.24 29.67 1.94
N THR A 43 -6.65 28.48 1.95
CA THR A 43 -6.40 27.68 0.72
C THR A 43 -7.44 26.60 0.41
N CYS A 44 -8.26 26.18 1.39
CA CYS A 44 -9.14 25.00 1.21
C CYS A 44 -10.62 25.31 0.88
N GLY A 45 -11.11 26.54 1.09
CA GLY A 45 -12.51 26.88 0.86
C GLY A 45 -13.56 26.30 1.83
N HIS A 46 -13.17 25.43 2.77
CA HIS A 46 -14.12 24.70 3.62
C HIS A 46 -14.78 25.56 4.71
N CYS A 47 -14.14 26.67 5.09
CA CYS A 47 -14.68 27.62 6.07
C CYS A 47 -15.56 28.69 5.43
N ARG A 48 -16.04 28.46 4.20
CA ARG A 48 -16.90 29.40 3.48
C ARG A 48 -18.20 29.64 4.25
N ILE A 49 -18.52 30.90 4.46
CA ILE A 49 -19.73 31.36 5.13
C ILE A 49 -20.38 32.46 4.30
N ALA A 50 -21.69 32.41 4.19
CA ALA A 50 -22.47 33.45 3.52
C ALA A 50 -22.76 34.59 4.51
N TYR A 51 -22.28 35.79 4.20
CA TYR A 51 -22.79 37.02 4.80
C TYR A 51 -24.13 37.37 4.17
N LEU A 52 -25.16 37.45 5.01
CA LEU A 52 -26.49 37.92 4.65
C LEU A 52 -26.54 39.45 4.63
N GLU A 53 -25.83 40.10 5.55
CA GLU A 53 -25.70 41.56 5.64
C GLU A 53 -24.31 41.97 6.16
N GLY A 54 -23.79 43.11 5.72
CA GLY A 54 -22.58 43.71 6.29
C GLY A 54 -21.25 42.99 5.95
N ALA A 55 -21.16 42.33 4.79
CA ALA A 55 -19.95 41.63 4.36
C ALA A 55 -18.75 42.59 4.21
N PRO A 56 -17.57 42.29 4.81
CA PRO A 56 -16.37 43.08 4.60
C PRO A 56 -15.82 42.89 3.16
N PRO A 57 -14.91 43.77 2.70
CA PRO A 57 -14.22 43.61 1.42
C PRO A 57 -13.48 42.26 1.36
N ALA A 58 -13.54 41.58 0.21
CA ALA A 58 -12.85 40.31 0.02
C ALA A 58 -11.34 40.50 -0.09
N SER A 59 -10.56 39.64 0.58
CA SER A 59 -9.10 39.57 0.48
C SER A 59 -8.64 39.02 -0.88
N ALA A 60 -7.34 39.05 -1.15
CA ALA A 60 -6.77 38.43 -2.35
C ALA A 60 -6.96 36.90 -2.34
N ASP A 61 -6.67 36.27 -1.20
CA ASP A 61 -6.79 34.81 -1.02
C ASP A 61 -8.25 34.32 -1.18
N GLU A 62 -9.22 35.14 -0.79
CA GLU A 62 -10.64 34.84 -0.99
C GLU A 62 -11.05 34.85 -2.47
N ARG A 63 -10.41 35.68 -3.31
CA ARG A 63 -10.70 35.74 -4.75
C ARG A 63 -10.17 34.52 -5.47
N ASP A 64 -9.01 34.03 -5.08
CA ASP A 64 -8.40 32.85 -5.67
C ASP A 64 -9.21 31.57 -5.38
N VAL A 65 -9.86 31.49 -4.22
CA VAL A 65 -10.58 30.28 -3.78
C VAL A 65 -12.08 30.29 -4.08
N LEU A 66 -12.79 31.41 -3.95
CA LEU A 66 -14.26 31.49 -4.13
C LEU A 66 -14.67 32.07 -5.49
N GLY A 67 -13.79 32.82 -6.15
CA GLY A 67 -14.08 33.51 -7.41
C GLY A 67 -15.12 34.63 -7.31
N ASP A 68 -15.18 35.48 -8.34
CA ASP A 68 -15.96 36.73 -8.34
C ASP A 68 -17.47 36.57 -8.21
N LYS A 69 -18.01 35.40 -8.59
CA LYS A 69 -19.46 35.13 -8.53
C LYS A 69 -19.91 34.86 -7.10
N GLU A 70 -19.18 34.03 -6.36
CA GLU A 70 -19.51 33.70 -4.98
C GLU A 70 -19.26 34.89 -4.04
N LEU A 71 -18.17 35.64 -4.27
CA LEU A 71 -17.88 36.85 -3.50
C LEU A 71 -18.98 37.91 -3.62
N ARG A 72 -19.57 38.08 -4.82
CA ARG A 72 -20.73 38.96 -5.06
C ARG A 72 -22.01 38.46 -4.40
N ALA A 73 -22.14 37.15 -4.24
CA ALA A 73 -23.26 36.53 -3.52
C ALA A 73 -23.08 36.56 -1.98
N GLY A 74 -22.03 37.21 -1.47
CA GLY A 74 -21.80 37.40 -0.04
C GLY A 74 -20.98 36.28 0.62
N TRP A 75 -20.44 35.33 -0.14
CA TRP A 75 -19.56 34.31 0.41
C TRP A 75 -18.20 34.90 0.79
N ARG A 76 -17.69 34.48 1.95
CA ARG A 76 -16.37 34.82 2.47
C ARG A 76 -15.75 33.58 3.11
N LEU A 77 -14.43 33.53 3.16
CA LEU A 77 -13.73 32.53 3.96
C LEU A 77 -13.68 33.02 5.40
N ALA A 78 -14.29 32.29 6.34
CA ALA A 78 -14.34 32.73 7.74
C ALA A 78 -12.93 33.00 8.32
N CYS A 79 -11.92 32.26 7.87
CA CYS A 79 -10.55 32.41 8.34
C CYS A 79 -9.82 33.66 7.82
N GLN A 80 -10.26 34.22 6.69
CA GLN A 80 -9.65 35.41 6.07
C GLN A 80 -10.50 36.67 6.23
N SER A 81 -11.80 36.49 6.50
CA SER A 81 -12.73 37.60 6.67
C SER A 81 -12.56 38.24 8.05
N VAL A 82 -12.36 39.55 8.10
CA VAL A 82 -12.25 40.33 9.34
C VAL A 82 -13.45 41.28 9.43
N PRO A 83 -14.49 40.95 10.21
CA PRO A 83 -15.65 41.83 10.37
C PRO A 83 -15.29 43.08 11.19
N ASP A 84 -15.59 44.27 10.65
CA ASP A 84 -15.28 45.58 11.27
C ASP A 84 -16.53 46.32 11.79
N ARG A 85 -17.71 45.76 11.55
CA ARG A 85 -19.02 46.36 11.83
C ARG A 85 -20.05 45.27 12.16
N ASP A 86 -21.24 45.70 12.57
CA ASP A 86 -22.36 44.78 12.74
C ASP A 86 -22.67 44.06 11.43
N CYS A 87 -22.72 42.73 11.48
CA CYS A 87 -22.95 41.90 10.30
C CYS A 87 -23.89 40.74 10.63
N LYS A 88 -24.58 40.24 9.61
CA LYS A 88 -25.44 39.07 9.71
C LYS A 88 -24.90 37.97 8.80
N ILE A 89 -24.72 36.77 9.34
CA ILE A 89 -24.24 35.61 8.59
C ILE A 89 -25.27 34.49 8.61
N ALA A 90 -25.22 33.62 7.62
CA ALA A 90 -25.91 32.33 7.67
C ALA A 90 -25.33 31.48 8.80
N GLU A 91 -26.15 30.61 9.40
CA GLU A 91 -25.65 29.61 10.34
C GLU A 91 -24.53 28.79 9.67
N PRO A 92 -23.33 28.74 10.27
CA PRO A 92 -22.26 27.93 9.72
C PRO A 92 -22.75 26.49 9.61
N LEU A 93 -22.33 25.78 8.56
CA LEU A 93 -22.34 24.32 8.57
C LEU A 93 -21.30 23.88 9.60
N THR A 94 -21.69 23.98 10.87
CA THR A 94 -20.97 23.37 11.98
C THR A 94 -21.01 21.88 11.76
N ASP A 95 -19.91 21.20 12.06
CA ASP A 95 -20.01 19.79 12.42
C ASP A 95 -21.13 19.74 13.46
N PRO A 96 -22.26 19.04 13.22
CA PRO A 96 -23.23 18.89 14.27
C PRO A 96 -22.43 18.40 15.47
N GLY A 97 -22.76 18.86 16.66
CA GLY A 97 -22.40 18.12 17.87
C GLY A 97 -23.07 16.75 17.86
N VAL A 98 -22.82 15.94 16.83
CA VAL A 98 -22.81 14.50 16.88
C VAL A 98 -21.87 14.27 18.05
N GLY A 99 -22.44 13.86 19.18
CA GLY A 99 -21.64 13.14 20.14
C GLY A 99 -20.96 12.05 19.33
N ILE A 100 -19.68 12.27 19.01
CA ILE A 100 -18.86 11.30 18.31
C ILE A 100 -18.69 10.19 19.35
N ARG A 101 -19.70 9.33 19.44
CA ARG A 101 -19.45 7.93 19.76
C ARG A 101 -18.67 7.44 18.57
N VAL A 102 -17.36 7.61 18.63
CA VAL A 102 -16.45 6.73 17.89
C VAL A 102 -16.96 5.36 18.25
N LEU A 103 -17.54 4.66 17.28
CA LEU A 103 -17.95 3.28 17.46
C LEU A 103 -16.65 2.49 17.58
N THR A 104 -15.98 2.57 18.73
CA THR A 104 -15.15 1.47 19.14
C THR A 104 -16.12 0.30 19.24
N ASP A 105 -15.90 -0.76 18.46
CA ASP A 105 -16.68 -2.01 18.50
C ASP A 105 -16.69 -2.68 19.90
N THR A 106 -16.11 -2.01 20.91
CA THR A 106 -16.32 -2.21 22.33
C THR A 106 -17.68 -1.74 22.85
N GLY A 107 -18.61 -1.31 21.98
CA GLY A 107 -20.01 -1.05 22.29
C GLY A 107 -20.68 -2.27 22.93
N ARG A 108 -20.53 -2.42 24.25
CA ARG A 108 -20.95 -3.55 25.11
C ARG A 108 -20.05 -4.80 25.11
N SER A 109 -18.78 -4.71 24.73
CA SER A 109 -17.84 -5.76 25.14
C SER A 109 -17.65 -5.67 26.66
N ARG A 110 -18.14 -6.67 27.40
CA ARG A 110 -17.97 -6.82 28.85
C ARG A 110 -16.52 -7.22 29.14
N PHE A 111 -15.57 -6.32 28.85
CA PHE A 111 -14.19 -6.54 29.29
C PHE A 111 -14.19 -6.75 30.80
N ARG A 112 -13.53 -7.82 31.21
CA ARG A 112 -13.36 -8.16 32.61
C ARG A 112 -11.95 -8.66 32.81
N LEU A 113 -11.24 -8.08 33.77
CA LEU A 113 -9.95 -8.59 34.22
C LEU A 113 -10.14 -10.05 34.69
N PRO A 114 -9.36 -11.02 34.19
CA PRO A 114 -9.55 -12.44 34.49
C PRO A 114 -9.52 -12.76 36.00
N HIS A 115 -8.68 -12.04 36.76
CA HIS A 115 -8.43 -12.31 38.18
C HIS A 115 -8.76 -11.14 39.11
N GLY A 116 -9.55 -10.16 38.66
CA GLY A 116 -9.69 -8.88 39.38
C GLY A 116 -8.38 -8.09 39.32
N SER A 117 -8.14 -7.22 40.31
CA SER A 117 -6.95 -6.39 40.36
C SER A 117 -6.15 -6.62 41.65
N ASP A 118 -4.86 -6.86 41.53
CA ASP A 118 -3.90 -6.90 42.65
C ASP A 118 -3.48 -5.49 43.12
N TRP A 119 -4.02 -4.46 42.48
CA TRP A 119 -3.86 -3.08 42.94
C TRP A 119 -4.71 -2.83 44.20
N ALA A 120 -4.55 -1.65 44.80
CA ALA A 120 -5.32 -1.28 45.99
C ALA A 120 -6.84 -1.20 45.69
N GLU A 121 -7.67 -1.51 46.69
CA GLU A 121 -9.14 -1.41 46.59
C GLU A 121 -9.60 -0.03 46.05
N GLY A 122 -10.52 -0.06 45.09
CA GLY A 122 -11.06 1.13 44.43
C GLY A 122 -11.30 0.92 42.94
N TYR A 123 -11.09 1.98 42.16
CA TYR A 123 -11.30 1.98 40.72
C TYR A 123 -10.01 2.34 39.97
N GLY A 124 -9.90 1.79 38.76
CA GLY A 124 -8.79 2.02 37.84
C GLY A 124 -9.27 2.72 36.59
N VAL A 125 -8.35 3.43 35.94
CA VAL A 125 -8.60 4.06 34.64
C VAL A 125 -7.53 3.61 33.65
N ALA A 126 -7.94 3.12 32.50
CA ALA A 126 -7.01 2.86 31.40
C ALA A 126 -7.19 3.93 30.32
N VAL A 127 -6.10 4.47 29.79
CA VAL A 127 -6.12 5.54 28.79
C VAL A 127 -5.36 5.11 27.55
N ASP A 128 -6.06 4.98 26.44
CA ASP A 128 -5.49 4.79 25.10
C ASP A 128 -5.36 6.16 24.42
N MET A 129 -4.13 6.62 24.23
CA MET A 129 -3.78 7.95 23.72
C MET A 129 -3.43 7.89 22.23
N GLY A 130 -4.44 7.78 21.39
CA GLY A 130 -4.28 7.91 19.94
C GLY A 130 -4.04 9.37 19.52
N THR A 131 -3.45 9.54 18.34
CA THR A 131 -3.23 10.86 17.72
C THR A 131 -4.55 11.53 17.38
N THR A 132 -5.51 10.78 16.85
CA THR A 132 -6.84 11.26 16.43
C THR A 132 -7.88 11.10 17.53
N THR A 133 -7.84 9.99 18.27
CA THR A 133 -8.85 9.61 19.28
C THR A 133 -8.17 9.23 20.59
N VAL A 134 -8.71 9.70 21.70
CA VAL A 134 -8.32 9.25 23.05
C VAL A 134 -9.50 8.53 23.68
N ALA A 135 -9.24 7.39 24.33
CA ALA A 135 -10.27 6.62 25.04
C ALA A 135 -9.88 6.39 26.50
N CYS A 136 -10.82 6.65 27.41
CA CYS A 136 -10.69 6.40 28.84
C CYS A 136 -11.65 5.30 29.26
N PHE A 137 -11.13 4.21 29.82
CA PHE A 137 -11.88 3.06 30.30
C PHE A 137 -11.92 3.07 31.83
N LEU A 138 -13.11 3.14 32.41
CA LEU A 138 -13.31 3.07 33.86
C LEU A 138 -13.53 1.61 34.28
N ILE A 139 -12.73 1.13 35.24
CA ILE A 139 -12.73 -0.26 35.67
C ILE A 139 -12.95 -0.35 37.18
N ASP A 140 -13.88 -1.21 37.58
CA ASP A 140 -13.99 -1.72 38.93
C ASP A 140 -12.90 -2.75 39.17
N MET A 141 -11.93 -2.40 40.02
CA MET A 141 -10.75 -3.25 40.26
C MET A 141 -11.06 -4.43 41.20
N GLU A 142 -12.15 -4.39 41.96
CA GLU A 142 -12.51 -5.50 42.87
C GLU A 142 -13.04 -6.71 42.07
N ASN A 143 -13.95 -6.47 41.13
CA ASN A 143 -14.53 -7.53 40.31
C ASN A 143 -13.95 -7.61 38.88
N GLY A 144 -13.07 -6.67 38.53
CA GLY A 144 -12.39 -6.58 37.25
C GLY A 144 -13.22 -6.00 36.10
N GLN A 145 -14.45 -5.56 36.34
CA GLN A 145 -15.39 -5.19 35.28
C GLN A 145 -15.12 -3.79 34.74
N GLN A 146 -15.08 -3.65 33.41
CA GLN A 146 -15.19 -2.34 32.77
C GLN A 146 -16.60 -1.79 33.00
N LEU A 147 -16.69 -0.68 33.75
CA LEU A 147 -17.94 -0.02 34.08
C LEU A 147 -18.43 0.86 32.92
N ASP A 148 -17.51 1.58 32.28
CA ASP A 148 -17.86 2.55 31.24
C ASP A 148 -16.65 2.95 30.40
N VAL A 149 -16.90 3.66 29.30
CA VAL A 149 -15.88 4.19 28.39
C VAL A 149 -16.26 5.59 27.91
N ALA A 150 -15.28 6.50 27.94
CA ALA A 150 -15.37 7.80 27.31
C ALA A 150 -14.33 7.91 26.18
N ALA A 151 -14.77 7.93 24.93
CA ALA A 151 -13.94 8.17 23.75
C ALA A 151 -14.22 9.56 23.18
N PHE A 152 -13.16 10.26 22.77
CA PHE A 152 -13.24 11.64 22.29
C PHE A 152 -12.13 11.96 21.28
N ALA A 153 -12.37 12.94 20.42
CA ALA A 153 -11.35 13.44 19.49
C ALA A 153 -10.20 14.08 20.29
N ASN A 154 -8.95 13.74 19.95
CA ASN A 154 -7.78 14.28 20.63
C ASN A 154 -7.74 15.81 20.48
N PRO A 155 -7.83 16.57 21.57
CA PRO A 155 -7.99 18.02 21.51
C PRO A 155 -6.73 18.73 20.99
N GLN A 156 -5.59 18.04 20.97
CA GLN A 156 -4.34 18.53 20.41
C GLN A 156 -4.39 18.76 18.89
N ARG A 157 -5.43 18.26 18.20
CA ARG A 157 -5.67 18.54 16.78
C ARG A 157 -5.63 20.03 16.44
N LYS A 158 -5.93 20.90 17.40
CA LYS A 158 -5.84 22.37 17.25
C LYS A 158 -4.42 22.91 17.05
N PHE A 159 -3.40 22.11 17.35
CA PHE A 159 -1.98 22.46 17.17
C PHE A 159 -1.32 21.68 16.02
N GLY A 160 -2.04 20.74 15.41
CA GLY A 160 -1.51 19.84 14.41
C GLY A 160 -2.35 18.56 14.27
N GLU A 161 -2.69 18.22 13.03
CA GLU A 161 -3.45 17.00 12.71
C GLU A 161 -2.58 15.72 12.86
N ASP A 162 -1.26 15.82 12.71
CA ASP A 162 -0.31 14.70 12.78
C ASP A 162 0.70 14.82 13.95
N VAL A 163 1.53 13.79 14.14
CA VAL A 163 2.55 13.78 15.19
C VAL A 163 3.67 14.79 14.95
N ILE A 164 4.05 15.05 13.70
CA ILE A 164 5.21 15.89 13.35
C ILE A 164 4.90 17.36 13.63
N SER A 165 3.73 17.84 13.22
CA SER A 165 3.23 19.18 13.52
C SER A 165 3.15 19.43 15.03
N ARG A 166 2.71 18.44 15.81
CA ARG A 166 2.72 18.51 17.28
C ARG A 166 4.14 18.53 17.86
N ILE A 167 5.07 17.75 17.31
CA ILE A 167 6.48 17.78 17.70
C ILE A 167 7.08 19.17 17.46
N ILE A 168 6.86 19.74 16.28
CA ILE A 168 7.34 21.07 15.91
C ILE A 168 6.78 22.13 16.87
N HIS A 169 5.49 22.06 17.19
CA HIS A 169 4.87 22.97 18.15
C HIS A 169 5.49 22.83 19.55
N ALA A 170 5.62 21.61 20.07
CA ALA A 170 6.21 21.33 21.38
C ALA A 170 7.69 21.73 21.50
N HIS A 171 8.40 21.87 20.37
CA HIS A 171 9.80 22.29 20.33
C HIS A 171 9.98 23.81 20.33
N ARG A 172 8.93 24.59 20.04
CA ARG A 172 9.01 26.07 20.03
C ARG A 172 9.39 26.66 21.39
N GLY A 173 8.94 26.02 22.46
CA GLY A 173 9.20 26.48 23.81
C GLY A 173 8.55 25.59 24.86
N GLU A 174 8.89 25.88 26.12
CA GLU A 174 8.35 25.18 27.28
C GLU A 174 6.87 25.51 27.52
N ASP A 175 6.43 26.71 27.10
CA ASP A 175 5.04 27.15 27.22
C ASP A 175 4.15 26.41 26.19
N GLU A 176 4.56 26.32 24.93
CA GLU A 176 3.88 25.55 23.88
C GLU A 176 3.80 24.06 24.22
N ARG A 177 4.86 23.51 24.82
CA ARG A 177 4.87 22.13 25.33
C ARG A 177 3.88 21.95 26.48
N ALA A 178 3.83 22.90 27.40
CA ALA A 178 2.86 22.90 28.49
C ALA A 178 1.42 23.02 27.96
N GLU A 179 1.20 23.84 26.93
CA GLU A 179 -0.10 24.03 26.30
C GLU A 179 -0.62 22.73 25.67
N LEU A 180 0.24 22.02 24.93
CA LEU A 180 -0.06 20.71 24.35
C LEU A 180 -0.40 19.64 25.41
N GLN A 181 0.36 19.59 26.50
CA GLN A 181 0.11 18.69 27.62
C GLN A 181 -1.23 19.04 28.28
N LEU A 182 -1.39 20.30 28.67
CA LEU A 182 -2.54 20.77 29.45
C LEU A 182 -3.84 20.58 28.68
N CYS A 183 -3.82 20.83 27.36
CA CYS A 183 -4.97 20.58 26.50
C CYS A 183 -5.42 19.11 26.52
N LEU A 184 -4.46 18.17 26.57
CA LEU A 184 -4.76 16.74 26.66
C LEU A 184 -5.25 16.35 28.06
N THR A 185 -4.54 16.79 29.10
CA THR A 185 -4.86 16.36 30.48
C THR A 185 -6.15 16.98 30.99
N GLN A 186 -6.48 18.22 30.60
CA GLN A 186 -7.76 18.85 30.94
C GLN A 186 -8.94 18.07 30.36
N GLU A 187 -8.87 17.70 29.09
CA GLU A 187 -9.92 16.91 28.44
C GLU A 187 -10.05 15.53 29.08
N ILE A 188 -8.93 14.84 29.35
CA ILE A 188 -8.95 13.58 30.13
C ILE A 188 -9.63 13.80 31.48
N SER A 189 -9.24 14.84 32.24
CA SER A 189 -9.82 15.16 33.55
C SER A 189 -11.34 15.37 33.45
N GLU A 190 -11.80 16.10 32.44
CA GLU A 190 -13.23 16.33 32.22
C GLU A 190 -13.99 15.03 31.95
N ARG A 191 -13.43 14.14 31.11
CA ARG A 191 -14.03 12.84 30.84
C ARG A 191 -14.05 11.94 32.06
N LEU A 192 -12.96 11.89 32.84
CA LEU A 192 -12.92 11.12 34.09
C LEU A 192 -13.90 11.66 35.13
N ASN A 193 -14.06 12.97 35.25
CA ASN A 193 -15.07 13.59 36.11
C ASN A 193 -16.49 13.21 35.66
N GLY A 194 -16.75 13.16 34.35
CA GLY A 194 -18.01 12.65 33.78
C GLY A 194 -18.28 11.21 34.21
N LEU A 195 -17.34 10.31 33.93
CA LEU A 195 -17.42 8.89 34.30
C LEU A 195 -17.62 8.69 35.81
N CYS A 196 -16.89 9.45 36.64
CA CYS A 196 -17.03 9.39 38.09
C CYS A 196 -18.43 9.84 38.56
N ARG A 197 -18.97 10.94 37.99
CA ARG A 197 -20.32 11.41 38.32
C ARG A 197 -21.40 10.40 37.92
N ASP A 198 -21.29 9.83 36.73
CA ASP A 198 -22.29 8.90 36.19
C ASP A 198 -22.38 7.60 37.02
N HIS A 199 -21.27 7.21 37.68
CA HIS A 199 -21.20 6.02 38.53
C HIS A 199 -21.16 6.33 40.04
N ASN A 200 -21.36 7.58 40.46
CA ASN A 200 -21.27 8.05 41.86
C ASN A 200 -19.95 7.66 42.57
N ILE A 201 -18.83 7.79 41.86
CA ILE A 201 -17.48 7.49 42.36
C ILE A 201 -16.81 8.79 42.79
N GLY A 202 -16.30 8.83 44.03
CA GLY A 202 -15.45 9.93 44.49
C GLY A 202 -14.08 9.90 43.77
N PRO A 203 -13.53 11.05 43.35
CA PRO A 203 -12.22 11.13 42.68
C PRO A 203 -11.07 10.46 43.45
N ASP A 204 -11.15 10.45 44.78
CA ASP A 204 -10.19 9.84 45.71
C ASP A 204 -10.21 8.29 45.70
N ARG A 205 -11.28 7.69 45.13
CA ARG A 205 -11.40 6.25 44.92
C ARG A 205 -10.73 5.77 43.64
N LEU A 206 -10.35 6.66 42.72
CA LEU A 206 -9.47 6.30 41.61
C LEU A 206 -8.05 6.10 42.15
N ARG A 207 -7.51 4.88 42.05
CA ARG A 207 -6.19 4.54 42.63
C ARG A 207 -5.08 4.56 41.61
N VAL A 208 -5.36 4.03 40.42
CA VAL A 208 -4.36 3.78 39.39
C VAL A 208 -4.89 4.19 38.02
N LEU A 209 -4.04 4.86 37.25
CA LEU A 209 -4.24 5.14 35.84
C LEU A 209 -3.13 4.49 35.03
N THR A 210 -3.47 3.64 34.08
CA THR A 210 -2.52 3.12 33.08
C THR A 210 -2.72 3.87 31.77
N ALA A 211 -1.64 4.19 31.07
CA ALA A 211 -1.70 4.92 29.80
C ALA A 211 -0.83 4.23 28.74
N ALA A 212 -1.35 4.17 27.51
CA ALA A 212 -0.66 3.67 26.33
C ALA A 212 -0.84 4.63 25.14
N GLY A 213 0.08 4.60 24.19
CA GLY A 213 0.09 5.43 22.99
C GLY A 213 1.48 5.48 22.37
N ASN A 214 1.58 6.09 21.18
CA ASN A 214 2.85 6.26 20.51
C ASN A 214 3.83 7.12 21.33
N LEU A 215 5.11 7.07 20.98
CA LEU A 215 6.16 7.75 21.75
C LEU A 215 5.94 9.26 21.84
N THR A 216 5.49 9.93 20.78
CA THR A 216 5.18 11.37 20.81
C THR A 216 4.10 11.67 21.85
N MET A 217 3.05 10.85 21.91
CA MET A 217 1.96 11.04 22.87
C MET A 217 2.40 10.81 24.31
N MET A 218 3.26 9.82 24.55
CA MET A 218 3.88 9.60 25.85
C MET A 218 4.73 10.80 26.29
N HIS A 219 5.51 11.38 25.39
CA HIS A 219 6.35 12.55 25.68
C HIS A 219 5.51 13.77 26.01
N ILE A 220 4.43 14.02 25.25
CA ILE A 220 3.54 15.15 25.52
C ILE A 220 2.82 14.97 26.87
N LEU A 221 2.27 13.78 27.17
CA LEU A 221 1.62 13.50 28.46
C LEU A 221 2.55 13.81 29.64
N LEU A 222 3.83 13.43 29.53
CA LEU A 222 4.83 13.63 30.58
C LEU A 222 5.60 14.96 30.48
N ARG A 223 5.15 15.88 29.61
CA ARG A 223 5.79 17.18 29.36
C ARG A 223 7.30 17.07 29.09
N LYS A 224 7.68 16.10 28.27
CA LYS A 224 9.04 15.93 27.76
C LYS A 224 9.12 16.41 26.32
N ASP A 225 10.29 16.91 25.95
CA ASP A 225 10.54 17.38 24.59
C ASP A 225 10.46 16.21 23.61
N PRO A 226 9.48 16.18 22.68
CA PRO A 226 9.40 15.11 21.69
C PRO A 226 10.26 15.41 20.46
N TRP A 227 11.00 16.53 20.41
CA TRP A 227 11.82 16.93 19.25
C TRP A 227 12.73 15.84 18.68
N PRO A 228 13.43 15.03 19.49
CA PRO A 228 14.25 13.94 18.95
C PRO A 228 13.49 12.92 18.10
N LEU A 229 12.17 12.80 18.26
CA LEU A 229 11.31 11.95 17.42
C LEU A 229 10.99 12.58 16.06
N GLY A 230 11.18 13.90 15.89
CA GLY A 230 10.97 14.59 14.62
C GLY A 230 12.21 14.67 13.73
N VAL A 231 13.39 14.29 14.24
CA VAL A 231 14.68 14.43 13.55
C VAL A 231 15.46 13.13 13.60
N ALA A 232 16.09 12.75 12.48
CA ALA A 232 16.95 11.58 12.43
C ALA A 232 18.09 11.70 13.47
N PRO A 233 18.40 10.64 14.24
CA PRO A 233 17.99 9.23 14.06
C PRO A 233 16.68 8.80 14.77
N TYR A 234 15.78 9.74 15.08
CA TYR A 234 14.45 9.48 15.65
C TYR A 234 14.49 8.79 17.03
N GLU A 235 15.51 9.10 17.82
CA GLU A 235 15.73 8.48 19.13
C GLU A 235 14.88 9.17 20.21
N PRO A 236 13.96 8.46 20.90
CA PRO A 236 13.15 9.05 21.95
C PRO A 236 13.99 9.47 23.17
N VAL A 237 13.54 10.51 23.89
CA VAL A 237 14.13 10.91 25.18
C VAL A 237 13.99 9.78 26.22
N PHE A 238 12.88 9.05 26.15
CA PHE A 238 12.66 7.86 26.95
C PHE A 238 11.75 6.87 26.23
N THR A 239 11.99 5.58 26.48
CA THR A 239 11.08 4.49 26.12
C THR A 239 10.35 3.94 27.33
N GLN A 240 10.81 4.26 28.55
CA GLN A 240 10.19 3.85 29.80
C GLN A 240 10.13 5.04 30.76
N ALA A 241 9.04 5.12 31.52
CA ALA A 241 8.85 6.14 32.55
C ALA A 241 8.68 5.50 33.94
N ALA A 242 9.16 6.18 34.96
CA ALA A 242 8.81 5.86 36.35
C ALA A 242 7.35 6.29 36.63
N PRO A 243 6.65 5.61 37.55
CA PRO A 243 5.32 6.03 37.98
C PRO A 243 5.31 7.47 38.49
N ARG A 244 4.20 8.18 38.27
CA ARG A 244 4.02 9.59 38.63
C ARG A 244 2.72 9.77 39.41
N LYS A 245 2.61 10.86 40.16
CA LYS A 245 1.29 11.32 40.64
C LYS A 245 0.61 12.15 39.56
N ALA A 246 -0.70 11.98 39.40
CA ALA A 246 -1.45 12.64 38.33
C ALA A 246 -1.36 14.18 38.40
N GLY A 247 -1.23 14.74 39.62
CA GLY A 247 -1.01 16.16 39.83
C GLY A 247 0.32 16.68 39.25
N GLU A 248 1.34 15.82 39.12
CA GLU A 248 2.64 16.18 38.52
C GLU A 248 2.58 16.32 37.00
N ILE A 249 1.54 15.76 36.37
CA ILE A 249 1.37 15.72 34.90
C ILE A 249 0.13 16.48 34.43
N GLY A 250 -0.42 17.39 35.25
CA GLY A 250 -1.52 18.27 34.85
C GLY A 250 -2.93 17.69 35.00
N LEU A 251 -3.09 16.55 35.67
CA LEU A 251 -4.39 15.99 36.08
C LEU A 251 -4.72 16.41 37.52
N THR A 252 -4.99 17.70 37.70
CA THR A 252 -5.08 18.34 39.03
C THR A 252 -6.25 17.84 39.88
N ASP A 253 -7.39 17.52 39.26
CA ASP A 253 -8.59 17.04 39.97
C ASP A 253 -8.37 15.67 40.64
N PHE A 254 -7.36 14.93 40.15
CA PHE A 254 -7.01 13.59 40.60
C PHE A 254 -5.60 13.53 41.19
N ALA A 255 -5.13 14.60 41.85
CA ALA A 255 -3.72 14.78 42.21
C ALA A 255 -2.99 13.57 42.82
N ASN A 256 -3.69 12.74 43.61
CA ASN A 256 -3.12 11.56 44.29
C ASN A 256 -3.13 10.25 43.47
N LEU A 257 -3.84 10.23 42.35
CA LEU A 257 -3.94 9.10 41.41
C LEU A 257 -2.55 8.73 40.91
N GLU A 258 -2.20 7.45 40.98
CA GLU A 258 -0.92 6.96 40.50
C GLU A 258 -0.99 6.65 39.01
N VAL A 259 -0.08 7.22 38.22
CA VAL A 259 -0.06 7.12 36.76
C VAL A 259 1.10 6.26 36.31
N HIS A 260 0.80 5.23 35.52
CA HIS A 260 1.75 4.32 34.88
C HIS A 260 1.63 4.41 33.38
N VAL A 261 2.67 4.93 32.72
CA VAL A 261 2.76 4.90 31.25
C VAL A 261 3.47 3.60 30.86
N LEU A 262 2.83 2.81 29.99
CA LEU A 262 3.41 1.59 29.45
C LEU A 262 4.70 1.91 28.65
N PRO A 263 5.65 0.97 28.57
CA PRO A 263 6.91 1.19 27.85
C PRO A 263 6.68 1.17 26.33
N GLY A 264 7.38 2.04 25.62
CA GLY A 264 7.54 1.99 24.16
C GLY A 264 8.79 1.21 23.76
N VAL A 265 9.05 1.12 22.45
CA VAL A 265 10.16 0.32 21.89
C VAL A 265 11.31 1.22 21.45
N ALA A 266 11.17 1.89 20.30
CA ALA A 266 12.14 2.81 19.70
C ALA A 266 11.50 3.53 18.50
N GLY A 267 12.15 4.56 17.96
CA GLY A 267 11.61 5.31 16.83
C GLY A 267 10.24 5.89 17.16
N HIS A 268 9.24 5.59 16.34
CA HIS A 268 7.84 5.96 16.64
C HIS A 268 7.03 4.80 17.24
N LEU A 269 7.61 3.61 17.38
CA LEU A 269 6.93 2.42 17.88
C LEU A 269 6.73 2.52 19.40
N GLY A 270 5.50 2.85 19.80
CA GLY A 270 5.19 3.18 21.18
C GLY A 270 4.58 2.06 21.99
N SER A 271 3.94 2.50 23.08
CA SER A 271 3.38 1.63 24.10
C SER A 271 2.00 1.08 23.74
N ASP A 272 1.35 1.67 22.74
CA ASP A 272 0.18 1.14 22.02
C ASP A 272 0.47 -0.21 21.36
N ALA A 273 1.58 -0.32 20.62
CA ALA A 273 2.00 -1.60 20.02
C ALA A 273 2.30 -2.66 21.09
N VAL A 274 2.95 -2.26 22.19
CA VAL A 274 3.24 -3.14 23.33
C VAL A 274 1.95 -3.60 24.02
N ALA A 275 1.00 -2.68 24.23
CA ALA A 275 -0.32 -3.00 24.76
C ALA A 275 -1.06 -3.98 23.83
N GLY A 276 -1.02 -3.76 22.52
CA GLY A 276 -1.61 -4.67 21.54
C GLY A 276 -1.04 -6.08 21.61
N MET A 277 0.28 -6.21 21.74
CA MET A 277 0.94 -7.51 21.94
C MET A 277 0.55 -8.18 23.26
N MET A 278 0.39 -7.42 24.34
CA MET A 278 -0.10 -7.95 25.61
C MET A 278 -1.52 -8.50 25.48
N ALA A 279 -2.40 -7.78 24.80
CA ALA A 279 -3.79 -8.17 24.61
C ALA A 279 -3.96 -9.46 23.80
N LEU A 280 -3.05 -9.69 22.86
CA LEU A 280 -3.00 -10.87 21.99
C LEU A 280 -2.17 -12.02 22.57
N GLU A 281 -1.60 -11.84 23.76
CA GLU A 281 -0.70 -12.80 24.41
C GLU A 281 0.48 -13.23 23.50
N LEU A 282 0.93 -12.34 22.60
CA LEU A 282 2.05 -12.61 21.66
C LEU A 282 3.41 -12.77 22.35
N ASN A 283 3.43 -12.60 23.67
CA ASN A 283 4.56 -12.81 24.54
C ASN A 283 4.70 -14.27 25.01
N ASP A 284 3.67 -15.11 24.86
CA ASP A 284 3.75 -16.50 25.28
C ASP A 284 4.41 -17.36 24.20
N ALA A 285 5.68 -17.69 24.40
CA ALA A 285 6.43 -18.58 23.51
C ALA A 285 5.81 -20.00 23.41
N LYS A 286 4.95 -20.39 24.36
CA LYS A 286 4.23 -21.67 24.34
C LYS A 286 2.97 -21.65 23.49
N ALA A 287 2.43 -20.45 23.18
CA ALA A 287 1.26 -20.31 22.32
C ALA A 287 1.54 -20.73 20.86
N GLY A 288 2.82 -20.85 20.48
CA GLY A 288 3.27 -21.37 19.19
C GLY A 288 2.96 -20.47 18.00
N GLY A 289 3.61 -20.77 16.88
CA GLY A 289 3.40 -20.10 15.59
C GLY A 289 4.06 -18.72 15.45
N SER A 290 4.09 -18.22 14.22
CA SER A 290 4.52 -16.87 13.90
C SER A 290 3.33 -16.00 13.49
N LYS A 291 3.27 -14.79 14.03
CA LYS A 291 2.09 -13.92 14.00
C LYS A 291 2.50 -12.54 13.53
N LEU A 292 1.85 -12.06 12.48
CA LEU A 292 2.01 -10.72 11.95
C LEU A 292 0.87 -9.83 12.47
N PHE A 293 1.20 -8.92 13.36
CA PHE A 293 0.28 -7.93 13.91
C PHE A 293 0.40 -6.61 13.14
N LEU A 294 -0.74 -6.04 12.76
CA LEU A 294 -0.87 -4.78 12.03
C LEU A 294 -1.88 -3.91 12.76
N ASP A 295 -1.44 -2.79 13.33
CA ASP A 295 -2.34 -1.71 13.73
C ASP A 295 -2.52 -0.80 12.52
N LEU A 296 -3.66 -0.94 11.86
CA LEU A 296 -4.02 -0.05 10.79
C LEU A 296 -4.44 1.26 11.47
N GLY A 297 -3.64 2.30 11.34
CA GLY A 297 -3.88 3.63 11.90
C GLY A 297 -2.96 4.64 11.22
N THR A 298 -3.04 5.92 11.59
CA THR A 298 -2.21 6.99 11.00
C THR A 298 -0.71 6.64 10.93
N ASN A 299 -0.18 5.99 11.97
CA ASN A 299 1.25 5.67 12.13
C ASN A 299 1.63 4.24 11.71
N GLY A 300 0.64 3.42 11.36
CA GLY A 300 0.79 2.05 10.88
C GLY A 300 1.84 1.22 11.62
N GLU A 301 1.53 0.81 12.85
CA GLU A 301 2.39 -0.06 13.66
C GLU A 301 2.33 -1.50 13.13
N ILE A 302 3.48 -2.12 12.95
CA ILE A 302 3.60 -3.50 12.45
C ILE A 302 4.55 -4.26 13.36
N VAL A 303 4.15 -5.45 13.81
CA VAL A 303 4.99 -6.34 14.61
C VAL A 303 4.89 -7.77 14.08
N LEU A 304 6.03 -8.38 13.80
CA LEU A 304 6.13 -9.81 13.47
C LEU A 304 6.77 -10.54 14.66
N SER A 305 6.00 -11.43 15.29
CA SER A 305 6.46 -12.25 16.42
C SER A 305 6.58 -13.72 16.01
N TRP A 306 7.64 -14.39 16.44
CA TRP A 306 7.83 -15.83 16.25
C TRP A 306 8.66 -16.42 17.38
N GLY A 307 8.17 -17.50 17.98
CA GLY A 307 8.83 -18.13 19.13
C GLY A 307 9.03 -17.16 20.29
N ASP A 308 10.29 -16.87 20.64
CA ASP A 308 10.71 -15.91 21.67
C ASP A 308 11.26 -14.58 21.10
N ARG A 309 11.16 -14.36 19.78
CA ARG A 309 11.64 -13.16 19.08
C ARG A 309 10.50 -12.32 18.53
N ALA A 310 10.75 -11.04 18.32
CA ALA A 310 9.85 -10.14 17.61
C ALA A 310 10.64 -9.04 16.89
N VAL A 311 10.17 -8.62 15.71
CA VAL A 311 10.63 -7.40 15.04
C VAL A 311 9.44 -6.48 14.84
N GLY A 312 9.66 -5.17 14.86
CA GLY A 312 8.57 -4.22 14.65
C GLY A 312 9.04 -2.91 14.03
N CYS A 313 8.11 -2.22 13.38
CA CYS A 313 8.33 -0.92 12.78
C CYS A 313 7.05 -0.09 12.79
N THR A 314 7.19 1.20 12.53
CA THR A 314 6.08 2.11 12.21
C THR A 314 6.22 2.57 10.78
N CYS A 315 5.09 2.78 10.09
CA CYS A 315 5.11 3.30 8.73
C CYS A 315 4.22 4.54 8.62
N ALA A 316 4.70 5.59 7.93
CA ALA A 316 3.91 6.79 7.70
C ALA A 316 2.82 6.53 6.66
N ALA A 317 1.81 5.74 7.03
CA ALA A 317 0.70 5.37 6.17
C ALA A 317 -0.26 6.55 5.96
N GLY A 318 -0.36 7.43 6.96
CA GLY A 318 -1.29 8.54 6.96
C GLY A 318 -2.73 8.09 7.23
N PRO A 319 -3.65 9.03 7.46
CA PRO A 319 -4.96 8.74 8.02
C PRO A 319 -6.03 8.41 6.96
N ALA A 320 -5.62 7.90 5.78
CA ALA A 320 -6.53 7.65 4.65
C ALA A 320 -7.66 6.67 5.03
N PHE A 321 -7.32 5.59 5.74
CA PHE A 321 -8.30 4.61 6.25
C PHE A 321 -9.11 5.14 7.45
N GLU A 322 -8.74 6.27 8.05
CA GLU A 322 -9.56 6.99 9.04
C GLU A 322 -10.59 7.93 8.38
N GLY A 323 -10.59 8.03 7.05
CA GLY A 323 -11.42 8.96 6.30
C GLY A 323 -10.88 10.40 6.29
N VAL A 324 -9.66 10.63 6.76
CA VAL A 324 -9.02 11.96 6.78
C VAL A 324 -8.20 12.14 5.49
N HIS A 325 -8.16 13.37 4.97
CA HIS A 325 -7.63 13.71 3.64
C HIS A 325 -8.31 13.01 2.46
N ILE A 326 -9.52 12.48 2.70
CA ILE A 326 -10.39 11.92 1.68
C ILE A 326 -11.55 12.90 1.46
N SER A 327 -11.86 13.20 0.19
CA SER A 327 -12.78 14.26 -0.21
C SER A 327 -14.17 14.14 0.44
N CYS A 328 -14.76 12.95 0.38
CA CYS A 328 -16.00 12.56 1.05
C CYS A 328 -15.73 11.61 2.24
N GLY A 329 -14.54 11.65 2.83
CA GLY A 329 -14.17 10.78 3.93
C GLY A 329 -14.81 11.19 5.26
N VAL A 330 -15.24 10.19 6.02
CA VAL A 330 -15.79 10.33 7.38
C VAL A 330 -15.28 9.18 8.26
N PRO A 331 -15.18 9.38 9.59
CA PRO A 331 -14.96 8.27 10.51
C PRO A 331 -16.10 7.24 10.41
N ALA A 332 -15.91 6.03 10.96
CA ALA A 332 -16.98 5.05 11.04
C ALA A 332 -18.04 5.45 12.07
N VAL A 333 -19.03 6.20 11.59
CA VAL A 333 -20.18 6.69 12.34
C VAL A 333 -21.46 6.39 11.54
N ASN A 334 -22.62 6.55 12.16
CA ASN A 334 -23.91 6.35 11.47
C ASN A 334 -23.97 7.17 10.17
N GLY A 335 -24.34 6.51 9.08
CA GLY A 335 -24.39 7.07 7.73
C GLY A 335 -23.07 7.01 6.95
N ALA A 336 -21.96 6.58 7.56
CA ALA A 336 -20.74 6.27 6.81
C ALA A 336 -20.97 5.02 5.96
N ILE A 337 -20.56 5.07 4.69
CA ILE A 337 -20.52 3.91 3.80
C ILE A 337 -19.33 3.04 4.22
N ASP A 338 -19.62 1.83 4.69
CA ASP A 338 -18.66 0.85 5.23
C ASP A 338 -18.49 -0.38 4.36
N VAL A 339 -19.48 -0.73 3.53
CA VAL A 339 -19.35 -1.82 2.55
C VAL A 339 -19.76 -1.33 1.17
N VAL A 340 -18.94 -1.67 0.18
CA VAL A 340 -19.22 -1.43 -1.25
C VAL A 340 -18.99 -2.72 -2.02
N ASP A 341 -20.01 -3.15 -2.75
CA ASP A 341 -19.98 -4.36 -3.57
C ASP A 341 -20.50 -4.08 -4.98
N GLU A 342 -20.06 -4.92 -5.92
CA GLU A 342 -20.64 -5.01 -7.26
C GLU A 342 -21.54 -6.24 -7.31
N ILE A 343 -22.81 -6.04 -7.73
CA ILE A 343 -23.81 -7.10 -7.87
C ILE A 343 -24.51 -6.91 -9.21
N ASP A 344 -24.47 -7.93 -10.06
CA ASP A 344 -25.11 -7.96 -11.38
C ASP A 344 -24.73 -6.76 -12.27
N GLY A 345 -23.48 -6.28 -12.16
CA GLY A 345 -22.98 -5.11 -12.89
C GLY A 345 -23.43 -3.75 -12.33
N GLY A 346 -24.15 -3.73 -11.21
CA GLY A 346 -24.56 -2.54 -10.47
C GLY A 346 -23.78 -2.34 -9.17
N LEU A 347 -23.94 -1.17 -8.54
CA LEU A 347 -23.28 -0.83 -7.27
C LEU A 347 -24.21 -1.05 -6.08
N ARG A 348 -23.80 -1.85 -5.11
CA ARG A 348 -24.44 -1.97 -3.80
C ARG A 348 -23.59 -1.29 -2.73
N ILE A 349 -24.23 -0.48 -1.90
CA ILE A 349 -23.61 0.15 -0.74
C ILE A 349 -24.37 -0.22 0.53
N HIS A 350 -23.65 -0.36 1.64
CA HIS A 350 -24.19 -0.42 2.99
C HIS A 350 -23.72 0.82 3.76
N THR A 351 -24.52 1.27 4.73
CA THR A 351 -24.14 2.34 5.65
C THR A 351 -24.29 1.89 7.08
N ILE A 352 -23.39 2.34 7.94
CA ILE A 352 -23.49 2.11 9.39
C ILE A 352 -24.81 2.68 9.90
N GLY A 353 -25.59 1.85 10.59
CA GLY A 353 -26.91 2.22 11.11
C GLY A 353 -28.02 2.29 10.06
N GLU A 354 -27.76 1.89 8.82
CA GLU A 354 -28.74 1.82 7.71
C GLU A 354 -29.48 3.15 7.44
N VAL A 355 -28.77 4.27 7.59
CA VAL A 355 -29.29 5.63 7.34
C VAL A 355 -28.71 6.24 6.06
N THR A 356 -29.21 7.42 5.67
CA THR A 356 -28.71 8.16 4.50
C THR A 356 -27.20 8.32 4.52
N PRO A 357 -26.50 8.01 3.41
CA PRO A 357 -25.05 8.18 3.32
C PRO A 357 -24.60 9.62 3.56
N ILE A 358 -23.57 9.81 4.38
CA ILE A 358 -22.92 11.10 4.63
C ILE A 358 -21.46 11.15 4.15
N GLY A 359 -20.86 10.00 3.84
CA GLY A 359 -19.48 9.89 3.38
C GLY A 359 -18.98 8.45 3.34
N LEU A 360 -17.68 8.28 3.11
CA LEU A 360 -16.95 7.00 3.08
C LEU A 360 -16.09 6.83 4.34
N CYS A 361 -16.25 5.73 5.07
CA CYS A 361 -15.22 5.33 6.04
C CYS A 361 -14.15 4.45 5.39
N GLY A 362 -13.09 4.10 6.12
CA GLY A 362 -11.93 3.40 5.57
C GLY A 362 -12.26 2.08 4.86
N SER A 363 -13.18 1.30 5.42
CA SER A 363 -13.68 0.05 4.83
C SER A 363 -14.41 0.28 3.50
N GLY A 364 -15.36 1.21 3.44
CA GLY A 364 -16.06 1.55 2.21
C GLY A 364 -15.15 2.18 1.14
N LEU A 365 -14.16 2.99 1.56
CA LEU A 365 -13.13 3.55 0.70
C LEU A 365 -12.26 2.46 0.05
N ALA A 366 -11.82 1.49 0.85
CA ALA A 366 -11.02 0.37 0.37
C ALA A 366 -11.82 -0.52 -0.59
N ASP A 367 -13.07 -0.81 -0.24
CA ASP A 367 -13.98 -1.63 -1.03
C ASP A 367 -14.32 -1.01 -2.39
N VAL A 368 -14.61 0.29 -2.45
CA VAL A 368 -14.90 0.95 -3.74
C VAL A 368 -13.69 0.91 -4.66
N ILE A 369 -12.46 1.06 -4.14
CA ILE A 369 -11.24 0.94 -4.95
C ILE A 369 -11.12 -0.47 -5.54
N VAL A 370 -11.39 -1.51 -4.75
CA VAL A 370 -11.38 -2.91 -5.24
C VAL A 370 -12.43 -3.14 -6.30
N VAL A 371 -13.65 -2.61 -6.13
CA VAL A 371 -14.72 -2.69 -7.13
C VAL A 371 -14.28 -2.02 -8.44
N LEU A 372 -13.67 -0.84 -8.37
CA LEU A 372 -13.21 -0.12 -9.56
C LEU A 372 -12.05 -0.83 -10.27
N LEU A 373 -11.12 -1.42 -9.52
CA LEU A 373 -10.02 -2.22 -10.06
C LEU A 373 -10.54 -3.47 -10.79
N LYS A 374 -11.43 -4.24 -10.14
CA LYS A 374 -12.01 -5.46 -10.68
C LYS A 374 -12.74 -5.22 -12.01
N ASN A 375 -13.38 -4.06 -12.14
CA ASN A 375 -14.20 -3.72 -13.31
C ASN A 375 -13.46 -2.86 -14.36
N GLY A 376 -12.14 -2.68 -14.23
CA GLY A 376 -11.33 -1.93 -15.20
C GLY A 376 -11.63 -0.43 -15.26
N LEU A 377 -12.29 0.13 -14.24
CA LEU A 377 -12.56 1.57 -14.13
C LEU A 377 -11.40 2.32 -13.46
N LEU A 378 -10.60 1.60 -12.69
CA LEU A 378 -9.37 2.06 -12.07
C LEU A 378 -8.22 1.18 -12.56
N THR A 379 -7.15 1.80 -13.05
CA THR A 379 -5.96 1.07 -13.49
C THR A 379 -5.11 0.62 -12.29
N PRO A 380 -4.26 -0.42 -12.46
CA PRO A 380 -3.33 -0.84 -11.41
C PRO A 380 -2.35 0.25 -10.94
N SER A 381 -2.01 1.21 -11.80
CA SER A 381 -1.18 2.36 -11.41
C SER A 381 -1.93 3.36 -10.52
N GLY A 382 -3.24 3.18 -10.33
CA GLY A 382 -4.12 4.03 -9.55
C GLY A 382 -4.78 5.15 -10.33
N ARG A 383 -4.66 5.18 -11.67
CA ARG A 383 -5.37 6.16 -12.51
C ARG A 383 -6.83 5.75 -12.69
N LEU A 384 -7.76 6.57 -12.22
CA LEU A 384 -9.19 6.46 -12.48
C LEU A 384 -9.45 6.89 -13.93
N LEU A 385 -10.08 6.02 -14.73
CA LEU A 385 -10.24 6.25 -16.16
C LEU A 385 -11.36 7.27 -16.43
N PRO A 386 -11.13 8.31 -17.25
CA PRO A 386 -12.20 9.20 -17.69
C PRO A 386 -13.15 8.45 -18.64
N PRO A 387 -14.39 8.95 -18.87
CA PRO A 387 -15.41 8.24 -19.64
C PRO A 387 -14.97 7.77 -21.04
N GLY A 388 -14.08 8.51 -21.71
CA GLY A 388 -13.57 8.16 -23.04
C GLY A 388 -12.53 7.03 -23.07
N ASP A 389 -11.93 6.71 -21.92
CA ASP A 389 -10.87 5.70 -21.79
C ASP A 389 -11.41 4.40 -21.14
N ILE A 390 -12.70 4.35 -20.76
CA ILE A 390 -13.31 3.17 -20.12
C ILE A 390 -13.47 2.05 -21.16
N PRO A 391 -13.04 0.81 -20.85
CA PRO A 391 -13.18 -0.32 -21.78
C PRO A 391 -14.66 -0.74 -21.95
N ASP A 392 -15.01 -1.19 -23.16
CA ASP A 392 -16.38 -1.66 -23.49
C ASP A 392 -16.84 -2.86 -22.65
N SER A 393 -15.89 -3.60 -22.05
CA SER A 393 -16.14 -4.72 -21.15
C SER A 393 -16.63 -4.29 -19.76
N ALA A 394 -16.44 -3.03 -19.37
CA ALA A 394 -16.86 -2.54 -18.07
C ALA A 394 -18.40 -2.50 -17.95
N PRO A 395 -18.98 -2.83 -16.77
CA PRO A 395 -20.42 -2.76 -16.58
C PRO A 395 -20.96 -1.34 -16.84
N ARG A 396 -21.95 -1.23 -17.74
CA ARG A 396 -22.51 0.06 -18.18
C ARG A 396 -23.02 0.92 -17.02
N GLU A 397 -23.62 0.31 -15.99
CA GLU A 397 -24.12 1.05 -14.83
C GLU A 397 -22.98 1.68 -14.02
N LEU A 398 -21.87 0.95 -13.82
CA LEU A 398 -20.70 1.47 -13.13
C LEU A 398 -19.97 2.52 -13.97
N ALA A 399 -19.81 2.29 -15.27
CA ALA A 399 -19.20 3.25 -16.19
C ALA A 399 -19.96 4.59 -16.23
N ALA A 400 -21.30 4.55 -16.19
CA ALA A 400 -22.14 5.75 -16.17
C ALA A 400 -22.01 6.61 -14.90
N ARG A 401 -21.34 6.10 -13.85
CA ARG A 401 -21.07 6.83 -12.60
C ARG A 401 -19.75 7.58 -12.61
N ILE A 402 -18.94 7.42 -13.65
CA ILE A 402 -17.71 8.19 -13.86
C ILE A 402 -18.06 9.54 -14.52
N SER A 403 -17.55 10.63 -13.96
CA SER A 403 -17.61 11.95 -14.57
C SER A 403 -16.27 12.67 -14.47
N VAL A 404 -16.12 13.74 -15.26
CA VAL A 404 -15.00 14.67 -15.16
C VAL A 404 -15.57 16.03 -14.77
N GLU A 405 -15.12 16.55 -13.63
CA GLU A 405 -15.47 17.89 -13.15
C GLU A 405 -14.18 18.58 -12.68
N ASP A 406 -13.96 19.82 -13.10
CA ASP A 406 -12.75 20.61 -12.81
C ASP A 406 -11.44 19.87 -13.18
N ASP A 407 -11.41 19.26 -14.37
CA ASP A 407 -10.29 18.42 -14.86
C ASP A 407 -9.93 17.22 -13.97
N GLN A 408 -10.81 16.86 -13.01
CA GLN A 408 -10.64 15.68 -12.17
C GLN A 408 -11.68 14.61 -12.49
N THR A 409 -11.19 13.40 -12.74
CA THR A 409 -12.04 12.22 -12.87
C THR A 409 -12.54 11.81 -11.49
N ARG A 410 -13.83 11.52 -11.39
CA ARG A 410 -14.50 11.12 -10.16
C ARG A 410 -15.50 10.00 -10.42
N PHE A 411 -15.66 9.13 -9.42
CA PHE A 411 -16.66 8.07 -9.41
C PHE A 411 -17.74 8.39 -8.38
N THR A 412 -19.00 8.47 -8.81
CA THR A 412 -20.12 8.81 -7.93
C THR A 412 -20.75 7.54 -7.34
N LEU A 413 -20.61 7.35 -6.03
CA LEU A 413 -21.24 6.23 -5.34
C LEU A 413 -22.75 6.48 -5.17
N CYS A 414 -23.09 7.67 -4.67
CA CYS A 414 -24.45 8.15 -4.51
C CYS A 414 -24.49 9.68 -4.50
N LYS A 415 -25.68 10.27 -4.40
CA LYS A 415 -25.84 11.72 -4.35
C LYS A 415 -25.03 12.31 -3.19
N GLY A 416 -24.06 13.17 -3.52
CA GLY A 416 -23.22 13.86 -2.54
C GLY A 416 -22.01 13.07 -2.02
N VAL A 417 -21.80 11.82 -2.46
CA VAL A 417 -20.64 11.01 -2.08
C VAL A 417 -19.95 10.48 -3.33
N SER A 418 -18.70 10.91 -3.54
CA SER A 418 -17.88 10.53 -4.68
C SER A 418 -16.46 10.18 -4.25
N LEU A 419 -15.79 9.36 -5.05
CA LEU A 419 -14.36 9.08 -4.96
C LEU A 419 -13.62 9.87 -6.05
N THR A 420 -12.52 10.52 -5.71
CA THR A 420 -11.67 11.27 -6.63
C THR A 420 -10.33 10.57 -6.89
N GLN A 421 -9.62 11.00 -7.92
CA GLN A 421 -8.24 10.56 -8.19
C GLN A 421 -7.29 10.81 -7.01
N GLN A 422 -7.46 11.92 -6.28
CA GLN A 422 -6.63 12.24 -5.12
C GLN A 422 -6.91 11.28 -3.95
N ASP A 423 -8.16 10.86 -3.76
CA ASP A 423 -8.53 9.90 -2.72
C ASP A 423 -7.87 8.54 -2.98
N VAL A 424 -7.88 8.08 -4.24
CA VAL A 424 -7.15 6.86 -4.64
C VAL A 424 -5.66 7.00 -4.32
N ARG A 425 -5.06 8.16 -4.59
CA ARG A 425 -3.65 8.40 -4.31
C ARG A 425 -3.32 8.27 -2.82
N GLN A 426 -4.18 8.76 -1.93
CA GLN A 426 -3.99 8.61 -0.48
C GLN A 426 -4.00 7.14 -0.07
N VAL A 427 -4.92 6.33 -0.62
CA VAL A 427 -4.96 4.89 -0.35
C VAL A 427 -3.71 4.17 -0.87
N GLN A 428 -3.21 4.55 -2.05
CA GLN A 428 -1.96 3.98 -2.59
C GLN A 428 -0.76 4.23 -1.67
N LEU A 429 -0.62 5.43 -1.13
CA LEU A 429 0.47 5.77 -0.22
C LEU A 429 0.35 4.98 1.09
N ALA A 430 -0.85 4.93 1.68
CA ALA A 430 -1.11 4.20 2.91
C ALA A 430 -0.83 2.69 2.73
N LYS A 431 -1.36 2.08 1.67
CA LYS A 431 -1.18 0.64 1.43
C LYS A 431 0.27 0.28 1.10
N ALA A 432 1.00 1.17 0.42
CA ALA A 432 2.41 0.96 0.09
C ALA A 432 3.28 1.00 1.35
N ALA A 433 2.98 1.92 2.28
CA ALA A 433 3.67 2.02 3.56
C ALA A 433 3.56 0.71 4.36
N PHE A 434 2.33 0.20 4.54
CA PHE A 434 2.11 -1.08 5.23
C PHE A 434 2.81 -2.24 4.55
N ARG A 435 2.62 -2.39 3.24
CA ARG A 435 3.21 -3.51 2.50
C ARG A 435 4.73 -3.51 2.59
N THR A 436 5.34 -2.33 2.45
CA THR A 436 6.79 -2.16 2.53
C THR A 436 7.29 -2.51 3.92
N GLY A 437 6.62 -2.04 4.98
CA GLY A 437 6.94 -2.44 6.36
C GLY A 437 6.88 -3.95 6.56
N ILE A 438 5.80 -4.61 6.12
CA ILE A 438 5.65 -6.08 6.17
C ILE A 438 6.82 -6.78 5.46
N ASP A 439 7.18 -6.35 4.24
CA ASP A 439 8.27 -6.94 3.46
C ASP A 439 9.62 -6.81 4.20
N PHE A 440 9.92 -5.64 4.80
CA PHE A 440 11.13 -5.45 5.60
C PHE A 440 11.16 -6.27 6.88
N LEU A 441 10.04 -6.39 7.61
CA LEU A 441 9.97 -7.22 8.80
C LEU A 441 10.15 -8.71 8.48
N MET A 442 9.51 -9.21 7.41
CA MET A 442 9.71 -10.59 6.95
C MET A 442 11.16 -10.86 6.58
N ARG A 443 11.81 -9.92 5.87
CA ARG A 443 13.24 -10.02 5.53
C ARG A 443 14.13 -10.04 6.78
N ALA A 444 13.88 -9.15 7.74
CA ALA A 444 14.63 -9.08 9.00
C ALA A 444 14.45 -10.34 9.87
N ALA A 445 13.27 -10.97 9.81
CA ALA A 445 12.97 -12.22 10.49
C ALA A 445 13.45 -13.47 9.73
N GLU A 446 13.91 -13.32 8.48
CA GLU A 446 14.20 -14.42 7.55
C GLU A 446 13.00 -15.37 7.34
N LEU A 447 11.78 -14.82 7.40
CA LEU A 447 10.54 -15.56 7.22
C LEU A 447 9.93 -15.30 5.84
N LYS A 448 9.43 -16.35 5.21
CA LYS A 448 8.61 -16.27 4.01
C LYS A 448 7.13 -16.18 4.42
N PRO A 449 6.22 -15.65 3.57
CA PRO A 449 4.79 -15.64 3.86
C PRO A 449 4.24 -17.02 4.28
N ALA A 450 4.73 -18.10 3.67
CA ALA A 450 4.32 -19.47 4.02
C ALA A 450 4.58 -19.84 5.49
N HIS A 451 5.55 -19.19 6.15
CA HIS A 451 5.89 -19.43 7.55
C HIS A 451 5.00 -18.66 8.53
N ILE A 452 4.28 -17.62 8.10
CA ILE A 452 3.43 -16.78 8.95
C ILE A 452 2.09 -17.48 9.20
N ASP A 453 1.86 -17.95 10.42
CA ASP A 453 0.68 -18.75 10.75
C ASP A 453 -0.59 -17.89 10.85
N GLU A 454 -0.49 -16.66 11.35
CA GLU A 454 -1.63 -15.77 11.55
C GLU A 454 -1.29 -14.31 11.23
N VAL A 455 -2.27 -13.58 10.69
CA VAL A 455 -2.20 -12.13 10.46
C VAL A 455 -3.33 -11.47 11.25
N LEU A 456 -2.98 -10.60 12.19
CA LEU A 456 -3.88 -9.99 13.15
C LEU A 456 -4.00 -8.49 12.83
N ILE A 457 -5.19 -8.07 12.41
CA ILE A 457 -5.48 -6.69 12.00
C ILE A 457 -6.24 -5.95 13.11
N ALA A 458 -5.57 -5.00 13.75
CA ALA A 458 -6.17 -4.01 14.63
C ALA A 458 -6.44 -2.69 13.91
N GLY A 459 -7.16 -1.82 14.61
CA GLY A 459 -7.40 -0.44 14.21
C GLY A 459 -8.65 0.12 14.87
N GLY A 460 -8.63 1.40 15.22
CA GLY A 460 -9.75 2.12 15.87
C GLY A 460 -10.95 2.41 14.96
N PHE A 461 -11.01 1.83 13.77
CA PHE A 461 -11.89 2.27 12.67
C PHE A 461 -13.37 1.96 12.79
N GLY A 462 -13.85 1.35 13.88
CA GLY A 462 -15.28 0.98 14.04
C GLY A 462 -15.91 0.15 12.92
N SER A 463 -15.11 -0.29 11.94
CA SER A 463 -15.50 -1.01 10.73
C SER A 463 -14.32 -1.89 10.31
N HIS A 464 -14.61 -3.13 9.94
CA HIS A 464 -13.58 -4.14 9.67
C HIS A 464 -13.25 -4.14 8.18
N LEU A 465 -11.98 -3.88 7.83
CA LEU A 465 -11.48 -4.14 6.48
C LEU A 465 -11.56 -5.65 6.20
N ARG A 466 -12.22 -6.01 5.11
CA ARG A 466 -12.37 -7.41 4.71
C ARG A 466 -11.02 -7.99 4.30
N SER A 467 -10.75 -9.24 4.66
CA SER A 467 -9.51 -9.95 4.31
C SER A 467 -9.24 -9.92 2.79
N GLN A 468 -10.29 -10.09 1.99
CA GLN A 468 -10.19 -10.03 0.52
C GLN A 468 -9.77 -8.64 0.04
N THR A 469 -10.29 -7.58 0.65
CA THR A 469 -9.95 -6.19 0.33
C THR A 469 -8.48 -5.89 0.66
N LEU A 470 -7.97 -6.34 1.81
CA LEU A 470 -6.56 -6.17 2.19
C LEU A 470 -5.59 -6.81 1.19
N ILE A 471 -5.95 -7.99 0.68
CA ILE A 471 -5.17 -8.71 -0.34
C ILE A 471 -5.28 -7.99 -1.70
N ALA A 472 -6.49 -7.62 -2.11
CA ALA A 472 -6.75 -6.98 -3.40
C ALA A 472 -6.08 -5.60 -3.51
N LEU A 473 -5.98 -4.85 -2.42
CA LEU A 473 -5.20 -3.60 -2.37
C LEU A 473 -3.68 -3.86 -2.33
N GLY A 474 -3.25 -5.08 -2.01
CA GLY A 474 -1.84 -5.47 -1.90
C GLY A 474 -1.19 -5.07 -0.58
N ILE A 475 -1.98 -4.77 0.47
CA ILE A 475 -1.47 -4.51 1.83
C ILE A 475 -0.87 -5.81 2.37
N VAL A 476 -1.65 -6.88 2.35
CA VAL A 476 -1.25 -8.20 2.85
C VAL A 476 -0.89 -9.11 1.66
N PRO A 477 0.22 -9.86 1.71
CA PRO A 477 0.55 -10.84 0.68
C PRO A 477 -0.58 -11.85 0.46
N PRO A 478 -0.91 -12.20 -0.79
CA PRO A 478 -2.03 -13.11 -1.10
C PRO A 478 -1.87 -14.50 -0.47
N GLN A 479 -0.62 -14.96 -0.26
CA GLN A 479 -0.31 -16.23 0.39
C GLN A 479 -0.82 -16.30 1.83
N LEU A 480 -1.09 -15.17 2.48
CA LEU A 480 -1.60 -15.08 3.85
C LEU A 480 -3.12 -14.96 3.93
N GLY A 481 -3.84 -14.97 2.80
CA GLY A 481 -5.24 -14.58 2.78
C GLY A 481 -6.18 -15.40 3.68
N GLY A 482 -5.90 -16.70 3.82
CA GLY A 482 -6.65 -17.60 4.72
C GLY A 482 -6.25 -17.51 6.20
N ARG A 483 -5.34 -16.60 6.55
CA ARG A 483 -4.73 -16.47 7.89
C ARG A 483 -5.05 -15.11 8.54
N ILE A 484 -5.87 -14.28 7.90
CA ILE A 484 -6.19 -12.92 8.35
C ILE A 484 -7.38 -12.93 9.32
N GLN A 485 -7.19 -12.35 10.49
CA GLN A 485 -8.21 -12.15 11.51
C GLN A 485 -8.24 -10.68 11.92
N SER A 486 -9.44 -10.10 12.07
CA SER A 486 -9.59 -8.77 12.65
C SER A 486 -9.77 -8.88 14.16
N VAL A 487 -9.07 -8.04 14.90
CA VAL A 487 -8.91 -8.15 16.37
C VAL A 487 -9.32 -6.86 17.13
N GLY A 488 -9.93 -5.89 16.44
CA GLY A 488 -10.47 -4.67 17.05
C GLY A 488 -9.42 -3.71 17.60
N ASN A 489 -9.79 -2.86 18.58
CA ASN A 489 -8.84 -1.97 19.27
C ASN A 489 -8.10 -2.75 20.38
N LEU A 490 -6.90 -3.22 20.05
CA LEU A 490 -6.07 -3.97 20.98
C LEU A 490 -5.23 -3.11 21.91
N ALA A 491 -4.85 -1.89 21.51
CA ALA A 491 -4.16 -0.96 22.39
C ALA A 491 -5.03 -0.64 23.62
N GLY A 492 -6.31 -0.32 23.38
CA GLY A 492 -7.33 -0.13 24.41
C GLY A 492 -7.56 -1.36 25.29
N LEU A 493 -7.49 -2.57 24.74
CA LEU A 493 -7.61 -3.80 25.53
C LEU A 493 -6.35 -4.05 26.38
N GLY A 494 -5.17 -3.87 25.79
CA GLY A 494 -3.87 -4.09 26.43
C GLY A 494 -3.58 -3.15 27.59
N VAL A 495 -3.94 -1.87 27.44
CA VAL A 495 -3.78 -0.88 28.52
C VAL A 495 -4.70 -1.18 29.70
N GLN A 496 -5.86 -1.77 29.46
CA GLN A 496 -6.74 -2.24 30.52
C GLN A 496 -6.16 -3.47 31.24
N TYR A 497 -5.57 -4.43 30.52
CA TYR A 497 -4.86 -5.57 31.16
C TYR A 497 -3.74 -5.12 32.09
N ALA A 498 -3.12 -3.97 31.85
CA ALA A 498 -2.12 -3.41 32.76
C ALA A 498 -2.68 -3.09 34.16
N LEU A 499 -4.00 -2.89 34.31
CA LEU A 499 -4.67 -2.68 35.60
C LEU A 499 -4.95 -3.99 36.36
N GLU A 500 -4.62 -5.15 35.80
CA GLU A 500 -4.74 -6.40 36.56
C GLU A 500 -3.73 -6.45 37.70
N SER A 501 -2.47 -6.07 37.46
CA SER A 501 -1.44 -6.08 38.50
C SER A 501 -0.20 -5.26 38.12
N PRO A 502 0.63 -4.85 39.10
CA PRO A 502 1.95 -4.30 38.82
C PRO A 502 2.84 -5.26 38.00
N ALA A 503 2.63 -6.58 38.09
CA ALA A 503 3.36 -7.57 37.31
C ALA A 503 3.06 -7.44 35.80
N ARG A 504 1.87 -6.97 35.40
CA ARG A 504 1.54 -6.69 33.99
C ARG A 504 2.34 -5.51 33.43
N ILE A 505 2.67 -4.51 34.24
CA ILE A 505 3.63 -3.46 33.85
C ILE A 505 5.03 -4.05 33.62
N GLY A 506 5.43 -5.03 34.46
CA GLY A 506 6.66 -5.80 34.27
C GLY A 506 6.65 -6.60 32.96
N LEU A 507 5.53 -7.24 32.63
CA LEU A 507 5.34 -7.96 31.37
C LEU A 507 5.45 -7.01 30.16
N ALA A 508 4.82 -5.84 30.21
CA ALA A 508 4.92 -4.83 29.16
C ALA A 508 6.39 -4.45 28.88
N LYS A 509 7.19 -4.28 29.94
CA LYS A 509 8.64 -4.00 29.82
C LYS A 509 9.40 -5.15 29.17
N ALA A 510 9.06 -6.38 29.51
CA ALA A 510 9.68 -7.57 28.89
C ALA A 510 9.31 -7.69 27.40
N ILE A 511 8.06 -7.38 27.03
CA ILE A 511 7.60 -7.34 25.64
C ILE A 511 8.34 -6.27 24.86
N ALA A 512 8.37 -5.04 25.36
CA ALA A 512 9.06 -3.93 24.71
C ALA A 512 10.55 -4.25 24.46
N ALA A 513 11.22 -4.87 25.43
CA ALA A 513 12.63 -5.26 25.31
C ALA A 513 12.89 -6.39 24.31
N ARG A 514 11.87 -7.20 23.99
CA ARG A 514 11.96 -8.31 23.04
C ARG A 514 11.79 -7.87 21.58
N ILE A 515 11.13 -6.73 21.35
CA ILE A 515 10.88 -6.23 19.99
C ILE A 515 12.15 -5.55 19.48
N GLN A 516 12.75 -6.13 18.44
CA GLN A 516 13.79 -5.46 17.67
C GLN A 516 13.15 -4.46 16.69
N HIS A 517 13.42 -3.18 16.90
CA HIS A 517 12.93 -2.13 16.00
C HIS A 517 13.68 -2.14 14.66
N ILE A 518 12.93 -2.07 13.56
CA ILE A 518 13.44 -1.93 12.19
C ILE A 518 13.13 -0.50 11.71
N PRO A 519 14.11 0.42 11.70
CA PRO A 519 13.90 1.79 11.21
C PRO A 519 13.80 1.78 9.68
N LEU A 520 12.58 1.90 9.16
CA LEU A 520 12.29 1.80 7.72
C LEU A 520 12.97 2.92 6.93
N GLU A 521 12.99 4.13 7.48
CA GLU A 521 13.57 5.33 6.90
C GLU A 521 15.10 5.27 6.75
N SER A 522 15.75 4.37 7.51
CA SER A 522 17.19 4.12 7.41
C SER A 522 17.54 2.98 6.44
N GLN A 523 16.55 2.30 5.86
CA GLN A 523 16.80 1.21 4.91
C GLN A 523 17.12 1.78 3.52
N GLN A 524 18.28 1.44 2.96
CA GLN A 524 18.72 1.91 1.64
C GLN A 524 17.70 1.60 0.52
N GLU A 525 17.03 0.44 0.60
CA GLU A 525 16.06 -0.02 -0.41
C GLU A 525 14.62 0.48 -0.14
N PHE A 526 14.38 1.31 0.89
CA PHE A 526 13.03 1.71 1.28
C PHE A 526 12.29 2.45 0.17
N ALA A 527 12.93 3.47 -0.43
CA ALA A 527 12.29 4.29 -1.45
C ALA A 527 11.88 3.47 -2.69
N ASP A 528 12.74 2.56 -3.12
CA ASP A 528 12.49 1.66 -4.24
C ASP A 528 11.35 0.70 -3.90
N LYS A 529 11.40 0.02 -2.74
CA LYS A 529 10.35 -0.91 -2.31
C LYS A 529 9.00 -0.23 -2.08
N PHE A 530 9.01 0.98 -1.51
CA PHE A 530 7.81 1.78 -1.37
C PHE A 530 7.20 2.10 -2.73
N THR A 531 8.03 2.56 -3.68
CA THR A 531 7.59 2.88 -5.05
C THR A 531 7.02 1.65 -5.76
N ASP A 532 7.69 0.49 -5.65
CA ASP A 532 7.21 -0.78 -6.19
C ASP A 532 5.83 -1.17 -5.65
N ASN A 533 5.56 -0.80 -4.38
CA ASN A 533 4.33 -1.14 -3.66
C ASN A 533 3.20 -0.12 -3.82
N ILE A 534 3.41 1.03 -4.50
CA ILE A 534 2.36 2.04 -4.76
C ILE A 534 1.25 1.49 -5.65
N GLY A 535 1.62 0.81 -6.75
CA GLY A 535 0.66 0.24 -7.70
C GLY A 535 -0.15 -0.90 -7.07
N PHE A 536 -1.44 -1.00 -7.40
CA PHE A 536 -2.28 -2.13 -6.97
C PHE A 536 -1.79 -3.44 -7.58
N PRO A 537 -1.85 -4.56 -6.84
CA PRO A 537 -1.38 -5.85 -7.34
C PRO A 537 -2.23 -6.28 -8.54
N VAL A 538 -1.55 -6.82 -9.54
CA VAL A 538 -2.17 -7.52 -10.67
C VAL A 538 -1.79 -8.99 -10.60
N PRO A 539 -2.65 -9.91 -11.07
CA PRO A 539 -2.24 -11.30 -11.28
C PRO A 539 -1.01 -11.35 -12.17
N THR A 540 -0.08 -12.23 -11.84
CA THR A 540 1.03 -12.57 -12.72
C THR A 540 0.68 -13.85 -13.48
N VAL A 541 0.84 -13.83 -14.79
CA VAL A 541 0.75 -15.00 -15.67
C VAL A 541 2.02 -15.10 -16.50
N VAL A 542 2.36 -16.31 -16.94
CA VAL A 542 3.56 -16.57 -17.73
C VAL A 542 3.15 -17.22 -19.05
N LEU A 543 3.65 -16.67 -20.15
CA LEU A 543 3.58 -17.27 -21.48
C LEU A 543 5.01 -17.48 -21.97
N SER A 544 5.41 -18.71 -22.28
CA SER A 544 6.80 -19.01 -22.62
C SER A 544 6.92 -20.05 -23.73
N CYS A 545 8.12 -20.17 -24.32
CA CYS A 545 8.41 -21.27 -25.23
C CYS A 545 8.67 -22.57 -24.47
N PRO A 546 8.38 -23.73 -25.06
CA PRO A 546 8.61 -25.02 -24.40
C PRO A 546 10.08 -25.33 -24.06
N VAL A 547 11.05 -24.65 -24.70
CA VAL A 547 12.49 -24.79 -24.33
C VAL A 547 12.73 -24.39 -22.86
N LEU A 548 11.89 -23.53 -22.31
CA LEU A 548 11.98 -23.07 -20.92
C LEU A 548 11.10 -23.88 -19.96
N GLU A 549 10.42 -24.94 -20.45
CA GLU A 549 9.60 -25.81 -19.64
C GLU A 549 10.42 -26.52 -18.55
N GLY A 550 9.92 -26.47 -17.32
CA GLY A 550 10.62 -26.95 -16.12
C GLY A 550 11.79 -26.08 -15.67
N LYS A 551 12.08 -24.96 -16.34
CA LYS A 551 13.21 -24.06 -16.00
C LYS A 551 12.75 -22.77 -15.34
N LEU A 552 11.61 -22.21 -15.74
CA LEU A 552 11.06 -20.98 -15.16
C LEU A 552 10.35 -21.25 -13.82
N GLU A 553 9.59 -22.33 -13.77
CA GLU A 553 8.70 -22.75 -12.69
C GLU A 553 9.39 -22.86 -11.31
N PRO A 554 10.62 -23.41 -11.21
CA PRO A 554 11.33 -23.47 -9.93
C PRO A 554 11.62 -22.10 -9.30
N TRP A 555 11.66 -21.04 -10.11
CA TRP A 555 11.93 -19.67 -9.68
C TRP A 555 10.67 -18.82 -9.52
N LEU A 556 9.51 -19.33 -9.95
CA LEU A 556 8.23 -18.63 -9.84
C LEU A 556 7.57 -18.90 -8.47
N PRO A 557 6.84 -17.91 -7.92
CA PRO A 557 6.01 -18.18 -6.75
C PRO A 557 4.93 -19.25 -7.04
N PRO A 558 4.57 -20.06 -6.02
CA PRO A 558 3.56 -21.10 -6.17
C PRO A 558 2.23 -20.55 -6.67
N GLY A 559 1.60 -21.23 -7.62
CA GLY A 559 0.25 -20.92 -8.12
C GLY A 559 0.19 -19.88 -9.25
N ILE A 560 1.33 -19.42 -9.78
CA ILE A 560 1.34 -18.64 -11.02
C ILE A 560 0.98 -19.56 -12.20
N PRO A 561 -0.04 -19.20 -13.01
CA PRO A 561 -0.32 -19.92 -14.25
C PRO A 561 0.83 -19.76 -15.24
N VAL A 562 1.35 -20.88 -15.73
CA VAL A 562 2.36 -20.93 -16.78
C VAL A 562 1.75 -21.64 -17.98
N SER A 563 1.81 -20.99 -19.14
CA SER A 563 1.36 -21.54 -20.42
C SER A 563 2.54 -21.60 -21.39
N PHE A 564 2.65 -22.73 -22.08
CA PHE A 564 3.61 -22.93 -23.16
C PHE A 564 2.86 -23.01 -24.48
N THR A 565 3.40 -22.39 -25.54
CA THR A 565 2.84 -22.51 -26.89
C THR A 565 3.59 -23.57 -27.70
N ASP A 566 3.23 -23.79 -28.97
CA ASP A 566 3.88 -24.80 -29.81
C ASP A 566 5.31 -24.39 -30.24
N PHE A 567 6.21 -25.36 -30.42
CA PHE A 567 7.60 -25.16 -30.84
C PHE A 567 7.74 -24.45 -32.20
N ASP A 568 6.81 -24.74 -33.12
CA ASP A 568 6.87 -24.27 -34.51
C ASP A 568 6.62 -22.76 -34.67
N LEU A 569 6.16 -22.06 -33.63
CA LEU A 569 5.95 -20.61 -33.70
C LEU A 569 7.26 -19.84 -33.92
N HIS A 570 8.43 -20.43 -33.64
CA HIS A 570 9.72 -19.82 -33.91
C HIS A 570 10.08 -19.74 -35.41
N VAL A 571 9.52 -20.62 -36.24
CA VAL A 571 9.77 -20.60 -37.70
C VAL A 571 8.73 -19.76 -38.47
N SER A 572 7.65 -19.35 -37.78
CA SER A 572 6.57 -18.51 -38.32
C SER A 572 6.38 -17.20 -37.52
N PRO A 573 7.23 -16.18 -37.70
CA PRO A 573 7.16 -14.91 -36.95
C PRO A 573 5.79 -14.22 -36.97
N LYS A 574 5.03 -14.35 -38.06
CA LYS A 574 3.69 -13.77 -38.19
C LYS A 574 2.66 -14.47 -37.29
N GLU A 575 2.68 -15.79 -37.27
CA GLU A 575 1.78 -16.62 -36.44
C GLU A 575 2.11 -16.48 -34.96
N MET A 576 3.40 -16.31 -34.62
CA MET A 576 3.86 -16.04 -33.27
C MET A 576 3.18 -14.82 -32.65
N LYS A 577 3.19 -13.68 -33.37
CA LYS A 577 2.54 -12.45 -32.89
C LYS A 577 1.05 -12.66 -32.65
N GLU A 578 0.36 -13.24 -33.64
CA GLU A 578 -1.09 -13.47 -33.58
C GLU A 578 -1.44 -14.34 -32.37
N ARG A 579 -0.68 -15.41 -32.12
CA ARG A 579 -0.93 -16.31 -31.01
C ARG A 579 -0.66 -15.70 -29.64
N VAL A 580 0.41 -14.92 -29.52
CA VAL A 580 0.73 -14.19 -28.28
C VAL A 580 -0.31 -13.10 -28.03
N GLN A 581 -0.75 -12.37 -29.05
CA GLN A 581 -1.81 -11.37 -28.92
C GLN A 581 -3.14 -12.01 -28.51
N GLU A 582 -3.54 -13.12 -29.12
CA GLU A 582 -4.74 -13.87 -28.73
C GLU A 582 -4.72 -14.29 -27.25
N PHE A 583 -3.56 -14.72 -26.74
CA PHE A 583 -3.40 -15.05 -25.32
C PHE A 583 -3.62 -13.83 -24.44
N LEU A 584 -3.03 -12.68 -24.80
CA LEU A 584 -3.21 -11.42 -24.06
C LEU A 584 -4.68 -10.99 -24.06
N ASP A 585 -5.33 -10.99 -25.21
CA ASP A 585 -6.71 -10.55 -25.40
C ASP A 585 -7.72 -11.42 -24.63
N GLN A 586 -7.38 -12.67 -24.32
CA GLN A 586 -8.21 -13.60 -23.54
C GLN A 586 -8.10 -13.41 -22.01
N LEU A 587 -7.13 -12.62 -21.53
CA LEU A 587 -6.99 -12.39 -20.10
C LEU A 587 -8.12 -11.50 -19.59
N ALA A 588 -8.94 -12.05 -18.70
CA ALA A 588 -10.16 -11.40 -18.20
C ALA A 588 -9.92 -10.11 -17.38
N GLN A 589 -8.69 -9.86 -16.93
CA GLN A 589 -8.34 -8.71 -16.10
C GLN A 589 -6.92 -8.20 -16.37
N PRO A 590 -6.62 -6.92 -16.10
CA PRO A 590 -5.27 -6.38 -16.15
C PRO A 590 -4.29 -7.29 -15.41
N SER A 591 -3.20 -7.66 -16.08
CA SER A 591 -2.29 -8.71 -15.62
C SER A 591 -0.85 -8.28 -15.87
N ARG A 592 0.06 -8.80 -15.06
CA ARG A 592 1.49 -8.83 -15.38
C ARG A 592 1.77 -10.10 -16.15
N VAL A 593 2.24 -9.95 -17.39
CA VAL A 593 2.52 -11.09 -18.26
C VAL A 593 4.02 -11.20 -18.42
N LEU A 594 4.61 -12.26 -17.88
CA LEU A 594 6.01 -12.59 -18.13
C LEU A 594 6.07 -13.38 -19.44
N ILE A 595 6.76 -12.83 -20.44
CA ILE A 595 6.88 -13.45 -21.75
C ILE A 595 8.27 -14.04 -21.88
N GLY A 596 8.34 -15.37 -21.95
CA GLY A 596 9.58 -16.13 -22.13
C GLY A 596 10.02 -16.24 -23.59
N TYR A 597 9.93 -15.14 -24.35
CA TYR A 597 10.30 -15.05 -25.76
C TYR A 597 11.18 -13.83 -26.02
N GLY A 598 12.28 -14.03 -26.74
CA GLY A 598 13.11 -12.93 -27.28
C GLY A 598 12.49 -12.31 -28.53
N LEU A 599 13.31 -11.58 -29.30
CA LEU A 599 12.89 -10.95 -30.55
C LEU A 599 12.47 -11.95 -31.63
N CYS A 600 13.06 -13.16 -31.64
CA CYS A 600 12.72 -14.31 -32.48
C CYS A 600 12.40 -13.93 -33.94
N GLY A 601 13.33 -13.26 -34.62
CA GLY A 601 13.14 -12.84 -36.01
C GLY A 601 12.12 -11.71 -36.20
N ASN A 602 11.98 -10.83 -35.21
CA ASN A 602 10.95 -9.77 -35.12
C ASN A 602 9.51 -10.29 -34.92
N GLY A 603 9.33 -11.56 -34.54
CA GLY A 603 8.00 -12.18 -34.40
C GLY A 603 7.10 -11.55 -33.32
N LEU A 604 7.65 -10.78 -32.39
CA LEU A 604 6.87 -10.04 -31.38
C LEU A 604 6.70 -8.55 -31.68
N VAL A 605 7.35 -8.02 -32.72
CA VAL A 605 7.25 -6.59 -33.03
C VAL A 605 5.81 -6.24 -33.43
N GLY A 606 5.29 -5.16 -32.84
CA GLY A 606 3.90 -4.74 -32.99
C GLY A 606 2.92 -5.45 -32.05
N LEU A 607 3.42 -6.20 -31.04
CA LEU A 607 2.57 -6.73 -29.97
C LEU A 607 2.03 -5.58 -29.10
N GLU A 608 0.73 -5.58 -28.86
CA GLU A 608 0.05 -4.55 -28.07
C GLU A 608 -0.19 -5.06 -26.65
N ALA A 609 0.26 -4.29 -25.65
CA ALA A 609 0.08 -4.66 -24.25
C ALA A 609 -1.38 -4.61 -23.79
N GLY A 610 -2.23 -3.84 -24.48
CA GLY A 610 -3.61 -3.60 -24.06
C GLY A 610 -3.67 -3.12 -22.60
N PRO A 611 -4.50 -3.70 -21.73
CA PRO A 611 -4.55 -3.34 -20.32
C PRO A 611 -3.45 -4.00 -19.45
N HIS A 612 -2.56 -4.81 -20.03
CA HIS A 612 -1.56 -5.61 -19.32
C HIS A 612 -0.21 -4.90 -19.23
N THR A 613 0.64 -5.35 -18.30
CA THR A 613 2.08 -5.01 -18.31
C THR A 613 2.84 -6.22 -18.81
N LEU A 614 3.53 -6.07 -19.93
CA LEU A 614 4.34 -7.16 -20.50
C LEU A 614 5.79 -6.99 -20.03
N ILE A 615 6.39 -8.09 -19.59
CA ILE A 615 7.80 -8.13 -19.21
C ILE A 615 8.46 -9.17 -20.09
N LEU A 616 9.39 -8.68 -20.89
CA LEU A 616 10.10 -9.48 -21.87
C LEU A 616 11.61 -9.40 -21.61
N PRO A 617 12.37 -10.42 -21.99
CA PRO A 617 13.82 -10.36 -22.20
C PRO A 617 14.22 -9.29 -23.22
N LYS A 618 15.40 -8.69 -23.07
CA LYS A 618 16.04 -7.89 -24.10
C LYS A 618 17.06 -8.76 -24.87
N THR A 619 16.59 -9.77 -25.59
CA THR A 619 17.46 -10.70 -26.35
C THR A 619 16.93 -11.01 -27.75
N HIS A 620 17.83 -11.47 -28.65
CA HIS A 620 17.47 -11.85 -30.01
C HIS A 620 16.72 -13.17 -30.09
N ASP A 621 17.18 -14.20 -29.37
CA ASP A 621 16.63 -15.55 -29.47
C ASP A 621 16.84 -16.36 -28.17
N CYS A 622 16.53 -17.66 -28.26
CA CYS A 622 16.69 -18.63 -27.17
C CYS A 622 18.17 -18.92 -26.83
N ILE A 623 19.12 -18.73 -27.74
CA ILE A 623 20.54 -18.96 -27.47
C ILE A 623 21.06 -17.89 -26.51
N ALA A 624 20.71 -16.63 -26.75
CA ALA A 624 21.00 -15.55 -25.80
C ALA A 624 20.35 -15.78 -24.44
N TRP A 625 19.20 -16.45 -24.39
CA TRP A 625 18.58 -16.89 -23.13
C TRP A 625 19.45 -17.85 -22.36
N MET A 626 19.90 -18.89 -23.06
CA MET A 626 20.65 -20.01 -22.49
C MET A 626 22.08 -19.62 -22.14
N LEU A 627 22.61 -18.55 -22.74
CA LEU A 627 23.92 -17.99 -22.38
C LEU A 627 23.84 -16.94 -21.24
N GLY A 628 22.64 -16.60 -20.78
CA GLY A 628 22.43 -15.79 -19.57
C GLY A 628 22.49 -14.26 -19.74
N SER A 629 22.85 -13.75 -20.92
CA SER A 629 22.68 -12.33 -21.32
C SER A 629 22.93 -12.13 -22.82
N HIS A 630 22.48 -10.99 -23.35
CA HIS A 630 22.86 -10.58 -24.71
C HIS A 630 24.38 -10.38 -24.86
N ASP A 631 25.03 -9.75 -23.87
CA ASP A 631 26.48 -9.53 -23.90
C ASP A 631 27.27 -10.84 -23.96
N ALA A 632 26.82 -11.87 -23.22
CA ALA A 632 27.42 -13.19 -23.25
C ALA A 632 27.26 -13.85 -24.63
N TYR A 633 26.09 -13.70 -25.26
CA TYR A 633 25.87 -14.15 -26.63
C TYR A 633 26.78 -13.42 -27.63
N MET A 634 26.89 -12.09 -27.54
CA MET A 634 27.74 -11.31 -28.44
C MET A 634 29.22 -11.66 -28.27
N ALA A 635 29.68 -11.87 -27.04
CA ALA A 635 31.05 -12.35 -26.77
C ALA A 635 31.28 -13.74 -27.38
N GLU A 636 30.31 -14.66 -27.25
CA GLU A 636 30.40 -15.99 -27.84
C GLU A 636 30.43 -15.94 -29.37
N PHE A 637 29.56 -15.12 -29.97
CA PHE A 637 29.50 -14.94 -31.42
C PHE A 637 30.82 -14.36 -31.98
N GLN A 638 31.43 -13.39 -31.28
CA GLN A 638 32.71 -12.80 -31.68
C GLN A 638 33.88 -13.80 -31.55
N ASN A 639 33.90 -14.60 -30.48
CA ASN A 639 34.97 -15.55 -30.23
C ASN A 639 34.87 -16.80 -31.11
N ASN A 640 33.64 -17.25 -31.42
CA ASN A 640 33.37 -18.47 -32.15
C ASN A 640 32.39 -18.23 -33.33
N PRO A 641 32.76 -17.40 -34.32
CA PRO A 641 31.90 -17.13 -35.47
C PRO A 641 31.65 -18.41 -36.28
N GLY A 642 30.43 -18.56 -36.80
CA GLY A 642 30.03 -19.78 -37.52
C GLY A 642 29.76 -20.98 -36.60
N THR A 643 29.24 -20.73 -35.39
CA THR A 643 28.69 -21.77 -34.52
C THR A 643 27.21 -22.00 -34.86
N TYR A 644 26.83 -23.25 -35.14
CA TYR A 644 25.45 -23.70 -35.18
C TYR A 644 25.09 -24.24 -33.79
N TYR A 645 23.98 -23.80 -33.22
CA TYR A 645 23.55 -24.22 -31.89
C TYR A 645 22.44 -25.26 -31.99
N LEU A 646 22.56 -26.32 -31.20
CA LEU A 646 21.49 -27.25 -30.92
C LEU A 646 21.04 -27.04 -29.48
N ASN A 647 19.74 -27.15 -29.24
CA ASN A 647 19.15 -27.21 -27.92
C ASN A 647 17.97 -28.19 -27.94
N LYS A 648 17.37 -28.45 -26.77
CA LYS A 648 16.23 -29.35 -26.63
C LYS A 648 15.13 -29.10 -27.67
N GLY A 649 14.74 -27.84 -27.87
CA GLY A 649 13.62 -27.52 -28.78
C GLY A 649 13.93 -27.81 -30.24
N TRP A 650 15.16 -27.57 -30.69
CA TRP A 650 15.57 -27.83 -32.08
C TRP A 650 15.67 -29.33 -32.36
N LEU A 651 16.10 -30.11 -31.36
CA LEU A 651 16.14 -31.57 -31.44
C LEU A 651 14.74 -32.18 -31.45
N GLU A 652 13.83 -31.68 -30.62
CA GLU A 652 12.45 -32.18 -30.54
C GLU A 652 11.59 -31.78 -31.75
N SER A 653 11.88 -30.66 -32.40
CA SER A 653 11.21 -30.23 -33.63
C SER A 653 11.86 -30.76 -34.91
N GLU A 654 12.90 -31.60 -34.80
CA GLU A 654 13.69 -32.12 -35.93
C GLU A 654 14.20 -31.00 -36.87
N ASN A 655 14.40 -29.78 -36.34
CA ASN A 655 14.87 -28.62 -37.10
C ASN A 655 16.39 -28.54 -36.99
N ASP A 656 17.07 -29.41 -37.73
CA ASP A 656 18.52 -29.55 -37.71
C ASP A 656 19.07 -29.96 -39.09
N PRO A 657 20.40 -29.83 -39.32
CA PRO A 657 20.98 -30.05 -40.65
C PRO A 657 20.81 -31.47 -41.20
N LEU A 658 20.66 -32.49 -40.35
CA LEU A 658 20.50 -33.88 -40.78
C LEU A 658 19.07 -34.12 -41.25
N HIS A 659 18.08 -33.71 -40.46
CA HIS A 659 16.68 -33.89 -40.80
C HIS A 659 16.27 -33.02 -42.01
N ASP A 660 16.75 -31.78 -42.09
CA ASP A 660 16.61 -30.93 -43.29
C ASP A 660 17.11 -31.65 -44.55
N TYR A 661 18.30 -32.25 -44.47
CA TYR A 661 18.88 -32.98 -45.60
C TYR A 661 18.00 -34.17 -46.01
N LEU A 662 17.52 -34.94 -45.04
CA LEU A 662 16.65 -36.10 -45.30
C LEU A 662 15.31 -35.67 -45.93
N GLU A 663 14.70 -34.57 -45.45
CA GLU A 663 13.48 -34.01 -46.03
C GLU A 663 13.73 -33.56 -47.48
N TYR A 664 14.79 -32.77 -47.72
CA TYR A 664 15.12 -32.29 -49.07
C TYR A 664 15.49 -33.43 -50.01
N GLN A 665 16.15 -34.47 -49.52
CA GLN A 665 16.47 -35.67 -50.30
C GLN A 665 15.19 -36.36 -50.75
N GLN A 666 14.20 -36.49 -49.85
CA GLN A 666 12.91 -37.08 -50.18
C GLN A 666 12.12 -36.21 -51.18
N LYS A 667 12.18 -34.89 -51.04
CA LYS A 667 11.36 -33.94 -51.80
C LYS A 667 11.94 -33.56 -53.17
N TYR A 668 13.26 -33.43 -53.25
CA TYR A 668 13.97 -32.86 -54.41
C TYR A 668 15.05 -33.79 -55.00
N GLY A 669 15.31 -34.94 -54.37
CA GLY A 669 16.35 -35.88 -54.77
C GLY A 669 17.75 -35.49 -54.27
N HIS A 670 18.68 -36.44 -54.34
CA HIS A 670 20.02 -36.34 -53.75
C HIS A 670 20.82 -35.11 -54.20
N GLU A 671 20.94 -34.86 -55.51
CA GLU A 671 21.78 -33.77 -56.03
C GLU A 671 21.29 -32.38 -55.57
N ASN A 672 19.97 -32.18 -55.53
CA ASN A 672 19.39 -30.92 -55.06
C ASN A 672 19.48 -30.77 -53.54
N ALA A 673 19.26 -31.85 -52.79
CA ALA A 673 19.42 -31.84 -51.34
C ALA A 673 20.88 -31.55 -50.94
N ASP A 674 21.84 -32.14 -51.65
CA ASP A 674 23.26 -31.87 -51.46
C ASP A 674 23.58 -30.38 -51.71
N PHE A 675 23.08 -29.82 -52.82
CA PHE A 675 23.28 -28.42 -53.14
C PHE A 675 22.67 -27.48 -52.10
N ILE A 676 21.43 -27.74 -51.66
CA ILE A 676 20.71 -26.93 -50.66
C ILE A 676 21.44 -27.00 -49.31
N ALA A 677 21.73 -28.20 -48.82
CA ALA A 677 22.39 -28.38 -47.53
C ALA A 677 23.79 -27.75 -47.52
N ASP A 678 24.58 -27.92 -48.59
CA ASP A 678 25.89 -27.27 -48.68
C ASP A 678 25.76 -25.75 -48.74
N THR A 679 24.74 -25.21 -49.41
CA THR A 679 24.48 -23.76 -49.45
C THR A 679 24.14 -23.21 -48.06
N MET A 680 23.33 -23.94 -47.29
CA MET A 680 22.88 -23.50 -45.97
C MET A 680 23.98 -23.65 -44.91
N TYR A 681 24.70 -24.76 -44.91
CA TYR A 681 25.44 -25.19 -43.72
C TYR A 681 26.97 -25.12 -43.83
N ARG A 682 27.55 -25.05 -45.04
CA ARG A 682 29.02 -25.08 -45.23
C ARG A 682 29.81 -23.97 -44.53
N HIS A 683 29.13 -22.90 -44.13
CA HIS A 683 29.74 -21.73 -43.50
C HIS A 683 29.96 -21.93 -41.99
N TYR A 684 29.26 -22.89 -41.38
CA TYR A 684 29.46 -23.23 -39.98
C TYR A 684 30.70 -24.11 -39.80
N ARG A 685 31.44 -23.85 -38.73
CA ARG A 685 32.67 -24.57 -38.37
C ARG A 685 32.53 -25.35 -37.07
N ARG A 686 31.49 -25.05 -36.31
CA ARG A 686 31.26 -25.59 -34.97
C ARG A 686 29.78 -25.89 -34.80
N LEU A 687 29.49 -27.03 -34.18
CA LEU A 687 28.17 -27.45 -33.74
C LEU A 687 28.18 -27.55 -32.22
N CYS A 688 27.38 -26.74 -31.54
CA CYS A 688 27.37 -26.65 -30.08
C CYS A 688 26.02 -27.08 -29.52
N LEU A 689 25.99 -28.18 -28.75
CA LEU A 689 24.83 -28.57 -27.96
C LEU A 689 24.81 -27.76 -26.66
N LEU A 690 23.76 -26.94 -26.50
CA LEU A 690 23.55 -26.06 -25.36
C LEU A 690 22.37 -26.56 -24.52
N ALA A 691 22.56 -26.68 -23.21
CA ALA A 691 21.51 -27.07 -22.25
C ALA A 691 21.71 -26.39 -20.90
N PHE A 692 20.72 -26.41 -19.99
CA PHE A 692 20.81 -25.72 -18.70
C PHE A 692 21.52 -26.55 -17.61
N SER A 693 21.82 -27.81 -17.87
CA SER A 693 22.53 -28.67 -16.92
C SER A 693 23.31 -29.79 -17.61
N GLN A 694 24.30 -30.34 -16.92
CA GLN A 694 25.07 -31.48 -17.43
C GLN A 694 24.20 -32.73 -17.65
N ALA A 695 23.21 -32.96 -16.78
CA ALA A 695 22.28 -34.10 -16.91
C ALA A 695 21.42 -34.00 -18.18
N GLU A 696 20.99 -32.80 -18.54
CA GLU A 696 20.21 -32.56 -19.75
C GLU A 696 21.05 -32.75 -21.03
N ILE A 697 22.34 -32.37 -21.00
CA ILE A 697 23.27 -32.70 -22.08
C ILE A 697 23.36 -34.22 -22.28
N GLU A 698 23.47 -34.98 -21.19
CA GLU A 698 23.56 -36.44 -21.26
C GLU A 698 22.32 -37.08 -21.88
N GLU A 699 21.14 -36.55 -21.59
CA GLU A 699 19.86 -36.97 -22.18
C GLU A 699 19.78 -36.66 -23.68
N LEU A 700 20.13 -35.44 -24.06
CA LEU A 700 20.03 -34.96 -25.46
C LEU A 700 21.13 -35.51 -26.37
N ARG A 701 22.26 -35.97 -25.80
CA ARG A 701 23.43 -36.44 -26.56
C ARG A 701 23.08 -37.54 -27.56
N ALA A 702 22.15 -38.43 -27.22
CA ALA A 702 21.76 -39.52 -28.11
C ALA A 702 21.13 -39.02 -29.43
N GLN A 703 20.44 -37.88 -29.40
CA GLN A 703 19.83 -37.24 -30.58
C GLN A 703 20.81 -36.29 -31.27
N ALA A 704 21.62 -35.55 -30.50
CA ALA A 704 22.59 -34.61 -31.06
C ALA A 704 23.76 -35.29 -31.79
N LYS A 705 24.17 -36.50 -31.35
CA LYS A 705 25.36 -37.17 -31.85
C LYS A 705 25.27 -37.59 -33.33
N PRO A 706 24.17 -38.19 -33.82
CA PRO A 706 23.99 -38.46 -35.25
C PRO A 706 24.09 -37.21 -36.13
N ILE A 707 23.50 -36.10 -35.68
CA ILE A 707 23.55 -34.80 -36.37
C ILE A 707 24.99 -34.29 -36.40
N ALA A 708 25.69 -34.37 -35.27
CA ALA A 708 27.09 -33.98 -35.16
C ALA A 708 28.01 -34.80 -36.08
N ASP A 709 27.81 -36.11 -36.15
CA ASP A 709 28.60 -36.99 -37.00
C ASP A 709 28.34 -36.69 -38.49
N PHE A 710 27.09 -36.46 -38.89
CA PHE A 710 26.73 -36.01 -40.24
C PHE A 710 27.40 -34.68 -40.61
N CYS A 711 27.31 -33.68 -39.74
CA CYS A 711 27.92 -32.37 -39.94
C CYS A 711 29.45 -32.41 -39.95
N ALA A 712 30.05 -33.29 -39.14
CA ALA A 712 31.49 -33.50 -39.09
C ALA A 712 32.00 -34.18 -40.37
N GLU A 713 31.33 -35.22 -40.84
CA GLU A 713 31.70 -35.93 -42.07
C GLU A 713 31.54 -35.04 -43.31
N ARG A 714 30.46 -34.25 -43.37
CA ARG A 714 30.12 -33.46 -44.56
C ARG A 714 30.85 -32.11 -44.63
N TRP A 715 30.93 -31.39 -43.52
CA TRP A 715 31.45 -30.02 -43.49
C TRP A 715 32.63 -29.82 -42.54
N GLY A 716 33.05 -30.85 -41.81
CA GLY A 716 34.15 -30.77 -40.85
C GLY A 716 33.82 -29.95 -39.61
N MET A 717 32.54 -29.90 -39.21
CA MET A 717 32.14 -29.15 -38.01
C MET A 717 32.64 -29.83 -36.73
N ALA A 718 33.28 -29.04 -35.84
CA ALA A 718 33.66 -29.53 -34.52
C ALA A 718 32.44 -29.57 -33.60
N TYR A 719 32.19 -30.71 -32.95
CA TYR A 719 31.10 -30.88 -31.98
C TYR A 719 31.56 -30.53 -30.56
N GLU A 720 30.79 -29.68 -29.89
CA GLU A 720 31.01 -29.29 -28.50
C GLU A 720 29.71 -29.33 -27.70
N GLU A 721 29.84 -29.51 -26.38
CA GLU A 721 28.74 -29.52 -25.43
C GLU A 721 28.98 -28.43 -24.40
N ARG A 722 27.94 -27.65 -24.08
CA ARG A 722 28.05 -26.54 -23.14
C ARG A 722 26.85 -26.45 -22.22
N VAL A 723 27.13 -26.25 -20.94
CA VAL A 723 26.12 -25.87 -19.94
C VAL A 723 25.93 -24.35 -20.01
N GLY A 724 24.67 -23.93 -20.12
CA GLY A 724 24.22 -22.56 -20.14
C GLY A 724 24.14 -21.90 -18.77
N ASP A 725 23.60 -20.68 -18.72
CA ASP A 725 23.39 -19.87 -17.52
C ASP A 725 21.91 -19.45 -17.41
N ASP A 726 21.30 -19.70 -16.26
CA ASP A 726 19.91 -19.39 -15.94
C ASP A 726 19.69 -17.96 -15.39
N ARG A 727 20.69 -17.07 -15.46
CA ARG A 727 20.60 -15.67 -15.02
C ARG A 727 19.39 -14.93 -15.58
N LEU A 728 19.11 -15.01 -16.89
CA LEU A 728 17.95 -14.35 -17.50
C LEU A 728 16.62 -14.96 -17.06
N ILE A 729 16.57 -16.28 -16.85
CA ILE A 729 15.40 -16.99 -16.31
C ILE A 729 15.11 -16.47 -14.91
N ARG A 730 16.13 -16.41 -14.04
CA ARG A 730 16.02 -15.88 -12.69
C ARG A 730 15.59 -14.41 -12.69
N ALA A 731 16.16 -13.61 -13.59
CA ALA A 731 15.82 -12.21 -13.75
C ALA A 731 14.35 -12.01 -14.13
N LEU A 732 13.85 -12.77 -15.10
CA LEU A 732 12.44 -12.71 -15.54
C LEU A 732 11.51 -13.19 -14.43
N ALA A 733 11.79 -14.35 -13.82
CA ALA A 733 10.99 -14.91 -12.74
C ALA A 733 10.92 -13.99 -11.51
N ALA A 734 12.01 -13.29 -11.18
CA ALA A 734 12.02 -12.30 -10.10
C ALA A 734 11.00 -11.16 -10.31
N ARG A 735 10.61 -10.86 -11.56
CA ARG A 735 9.58 -9.86 -11.88
C ARG A 735 8.15 -10.31 -11.58
N ALA A 736 7.95 -11.59 -11.27
CA ALA A 736 6.66 -12.08 -10.80
C ALA A 736 6.19 -11.38 -9.52
N HIS A 737 7.11 -10.88 -8.70
CA HIS A 737 6.85 -10.32 -7.37
C HIS A 737 6.63 -8.79 -7.34
N GLY A 738 6.98 -8.05 -8.39
CA GLY A 738 6.94 -6.58 -8.40
C GLY A 738 7.84 -5.98 -9.47
N PRO A 739 7.71 -4.69 -9.78
CA PRO A 739 8.59 -4.02 -10.71
C PRO A 739 9.96 -3.72 -10.06
N ASN A 740 10.87 -4.69 -9.90
CA ASN A 740 12.23 -4.38 -9.42
C ASN A 740 12.97 -3.47 -10.43
N SER A 741 12.97 -2.15 -10.27
CA SER A 741 13.74 -1.26 -11.13
C SER A 741 15.23 -1.65 -11.11
N GLY A 742 15.89 -1.64 -12.27
CA GLY A 742 17.36 -1.78 -12.35
C GLY A 742 17.94 -2.91 -13.19
N ASN A 743 17.14 -3.86 -13.73
CA ASN A 743 17.68 -4.83 -14.69
C ASN A 743 17.51 -4.34 -16.14
N THR A 744 18.61 -3.95 -16.77
CA THR A 744 18.71 -3.49 -18.18
C THR A 744 18.51 -4.61 -19.20
N ASP A 745 18.55 -5.87 -18.76
CA ASP A 745 18.43 -7.07 -19.60
C ASP A 745 16.97 -7.44 -19.91
N LEU A 746 15.99 -6.66 -19.42
CA LEU A 746 14.56 -6.87 -19.61
C LEU A 746 13.87 -5.62 -20.18
N ILE A 747 12.93 -5.83 -21.09
CA ILE A 747 11.97 -4.84 -21.60
C ILE A 747 10.72 -4.88 -20.73
N VAL A 748 10.23 -3.71 -20.31
CA VAL A 748 8.94 -3.57 -19.61
C VAL A 748 8.03 -2.72 -20.47
N LEU A 749 7.00 -3.33 -21.04
CA LEU A 749 5.97 -2.64 -21.81
C LEU A 749 4.78 -2.34 -20.89
N LEU A 750 4.52 -1.05 -20.68
CA LEU A 750 3.41 -0.58 -19.85
C LEU A 750 2.06 -0.75 -20.59
N PRO A 751 0.92 -0.74 -19.86
CA PRO A 751 -0.40 -0.79 -20.48
C PRO A 751 -0.57 0.29 -21.57
N GLY A 752 -1.16 -0.12 -22.70
CA GLY A 752 -1.32 0.70 -23.91
C GLY A 752 -0.05 0.85 -24.75
N GLY A 753 1.09 0.29 -24.31
CA GLY A 753 2.32 0.30 -25.07
C GLY A 753 2.32 -0.74 -26.20
N THR A 754 3.12 -0.46 -27.23
CA THR A 754 3.37 -1.36 -28.35
C THR A 754 4.84 -1.76 -28.39
N LEU A 755 5.13 -3.03 -28.61
CA LEU A 755 6.50 -3.51 -28.69
C LEU A 755 7.12 -3.12 -30.04
N GLU A 756 7.94 -2.08 -30.04
CA GLU A 756 8.67 -1.62 -31.23
C GLU A 756 10.10 -2.14 -31.31
N THR A 757 10.69 -2.15 -32.51
CA THR A 757 12.10 -2.51 -32.75
C THR A 757 13.08 -1.66 -31.95
N GLU A 758 12.71 -0.42 -31.62
CA GLU A 758 13.53 0.51 -30.83
C GLU A 758 13.81 0.01 -29.41
N HIS A 759 12.92 -0.81 -28.84
CA HIS A 759 13.15 -1.45 -27.55
C HIS A 759 14.33 -2.45 -27.58
N TYR A 760 14.73 -2.88 -28.78
CA TYR A 760 15.87 -3.76 -29.05
C TYR A 760 17.03 -3.03 -29.76
N SER A 761 16.99 -1.70 -29.86
CA SER A 761 17.94 -0.90 -30.65
C SER A 761 19.41 -1.10 -30.24
N ASP A 762 19.70 -1.25 -28.95
CA ASP A 762 21.06 -1.53 -28.46
C ASP A 762 21.57 -2.93 -28.82
N LEU A 763 20.70 -3.83 -29.31
CA LEU A 763 21.06 -5.18 -29.74
C LEU A 763 21.45 -5.26 -31.22
N VAL A 764 21.26 -4.17 -31.98
CA VAL A 764 21.63 -4.07 -33.38
C VAL A 764 22.90 -3.23 -33.46
N PRO A 765 24.04 -3.76 -33.95
CA PRO A 765 25.21 -2.92 -34.19
C PRO A 765 24.82 -1.79 -35.15
N GLU A 766 25.26 -0.55 -34.89
CA GLU A 766 25.17 0.52 -35.90
C GLU A 766 25.69 -0.02 -37.24
N PRO A 767 25.06 0.30 -38.38
CA PRO A 767 25.47 -0.17 -39.69
C PRO A 767 26.79 0.50 -40.14
N GLY A 768 27.88 0.16 -39.46
CA GLY A 768 29.25 0.40 -39.86
C GLY A 768 29.89 -0.93 -40.25
N ASN A 769 30.07 -1.14 -41.55
CA ASN A 769 30.89 -2.19 -42.17
C ASN A 769 30.34 -3.62 -42.37
N VAL A 770 29.05 -3.80 -42.67
CA VAL A 770 28.59 -5.03 -43.39
C VAL A 770 27.68 -4.70 -44.58
N ARG A 771 28.12 -3.76 -45.44
CA ARG A 771 27.70 -3.75 -46.85
C ARG A 771 28.74 -4.52 -47.66
N ARG A 772 28.60 -5.84 -47.72
CA ARG A 772 29.18 -6.76 -48.73
C ARG A 772 28.85 -8.19 -48.30
N THR A 773 27.66 -8.69 -48.65
CA THR A 773 27.36 -10.14 -48.86
C THR A 773 25.88 -10.49 -49.13
N LEU A 774 25.00 -9.55 -49.51
CA LEU A 774 23.60 -9.89 -49.90
C LEU A 774 23.13 -9.34 -51.26
N ASP A 775 24.03 -8.85 -52.12
CA ASP A 775 23.70 -8.49 -53.52
C ASP A 775 23.90 -9.67 -54.51
N GLY A 776 23.99 -10.91 -54.00
CA GLY A 776 24.35 -12.09 -54.80
C GLY A 776 23.22 -13.06 -55.16
N LEU A 777 22.01 -12.92 -54.59
CA LEU A 777 20.95 -13.92 -54.72
C LEU A 777 19.75 -13.53 -55.61
N ASP A 778 19.67 -12.28 -56.07
CA ASP A 778 18.63 -11.82 -57.02
C ASP A 778 19.04 -11.97 -58.51
N LYS A 779 20.05 -12.78 -58.83
CA LYS A 779 20.49 -13.04 -60.22
C LYS A 779 20.47 -14.52 -60.64
N LEU A 780 19.55 -15.31 -60.07
CA LEU A 780 19.28 -16.68 -60.51
C LEU A 780 17.82 -16.89 -60.98
N THR A 781 17.16 -15.81 -61.39
CA THR A 781 15.90 -15.87 -62.15
C THR A 781 16.01 -15.04 -63.44
N GLU A 782 16.95 -15.41 -64.31
CA GLU A 782 16.92 -15.17 -65.77
C GLU A 782 17.66 -16.28 -66.51
#